data_AF-G3IGF2-F1
#
_entry.id   AF-G3IGF2-F1
#
_cell.length_a   1.000
_cell.length_b   1.000
_cell.length_c   1.000
_cell.angle_alpha   90.00
_cell.angle_beta   90.00
_cell.angle_gamma   90.00
#
_symmetry.space_group_name_H-M   'P 1'
#
loop_
_entity.id
_entity.type
_entity.pdbx_description
1 polymer ?
#
loop_
_entity_poly.entity_id
_entity_poly.type
_entity_poly.pdbx_seq_one_letter_code
_entity_poly.pdbx_strand_id
1 'polypeptide(L)'
;MSKKGAGSRAKGDKAEALAALQAANEELRAKLTDIQIELQQEKSKVSKVEREKSQELKQVREHEQRKHAVLVTELKTKLHEEKMKELQAVREALLRQHEAELLRVIKIKDNENQRLQALLNTLRDGAPDKVKTVLLCEAKEEAKKGFEVEKVKMQQEISELKGAKKQVEEALTMVIQADKIKAAEIRSVYHLHQEEIVRIKKECEREIRRLEQQLDEKDARRFQLKIAELSAIIRKLEDRNALLSEERNELLKRLREAESQYKPLLDRNKRLTRKNEDLSHTLVRIESKLKLVTQENTEMRQKAGIIRRPSSLNDLDQSQDEREIDFLKLQIVEQQNLIDELSKERDKLLRYRKQRKKMAKLPKGMAKEETELRFRQLTMEYQALQRAYALLQEQVGGTLDAEREVKTREQLQAEIQRAQTRVEDLEKALAEQGQIKQMEMEEARLKHEVQDAKDQNELLEFRILELEERERKSPAINFHHTPFVDGKSPLQVYCEAEGVTDILVTELMKKLDILGDNANLTNEEQVVVIQARTVLTLAEKWLQRIEETESALQRKMVDLESEKELFSKQKGYLDEELDYRKQALDQAHKHILELEAMLYDALQQEAGAKVAELLSEEEREKLKVAVEQWKRQVMSELRERDAQILRERMELLQIAQQPSAKVDLCPLTGPESSRSHRKRGELNLNTEDSGGFGICSLPCGG
;
A
#
# COMPACT_ATOMS: atom_id res chain seq x y z
N MET A 1 -93.84 -68.24 -215.41
CA MET A 1 -94.47 -67.12 -216.15
C MET A 1 -95.48 -66.45 -215.18
N SER A 2 -96.09 -65.26 -215.31
CA SER A 2 -96.02 -64.10 -216.21
C SER A 2 -96.17 -64.35 -217.72
N LYS A 3 -97.30 -64.96 -218.12
CA LYS A 3 -97.66 -65.37 -219.50
C LYS A 3 -96.99 -66.70 -219.96
N LYS A 4 -97.63 -67.32 -220.97
CA LYS A 4 -97.19 -68.33 -221.97
C LYS A 4 -96.31 -69.51 -221.47
N GLY A 5 -96.64 -70.80 -221.64
CA GLY A 5 -97.78 -71.54 -222.25
C GLY A 5 -97.54 -73.08 -222.10
N ALA A 6 -98.30 -74.04 -222.66
CA ALA A 6 -99.51 -74.01 -223.49
C ALA A 6 -100.42 -75.27 -223.28
N GLY A 7 -100.56 -76.20 -224.25
CA GLY A 7 -101.38 -77.45 -224.19
C GLY A 7 -100.55 -78.75 -224.30
N SER A 8 -101.10 -79.97 -224.24
CA SER A 8 -102.48 -80.43 -224.52
C SER A 8 -102.96 -81.63 -223.63
N ARG A 9 -104.18 -82.11 -223.90
CA ARG A 9 -105.00 -83.20 -223.29
C ARG A 9 -104.24 -84.51 -222.95
N ALA A 10 -104.70 -85.40 -222.06
CA ALA A 10 -106.10 -85.69 -221.63
C ALA A 10 -106.22 -86.25 -220.18
N LYS A 11 -107.45 -86.67 -219.81
CA LYS A 11 -107.91 -87.54 -218.68
C LYS A 11 -106.81 -88.13 -217.77
N GLY A 12 -106.94 -88.17 -216.44
CA GLY A 12 -108.06 -87.89 -215.52
C GLY A 12 -107.70 -88.44 -214.12
N ASP A 13 -108.50 -88.16 -213.10
CA ASP A 13 -108.46 -88.76 -211.75
C ASP A 13 -107.09 -88.74 -211.01
N LYS A 14 -106.67 -87.56 -210.53
CA LYS A 14 -105.71 -87.41 -209.40
C LYS A 14 -105.66 -85.98 -208.85
N ALA A 15 -106.39 -85.71 -207.76
CA ALA A 15 -106.49 -84.38 -207.15
C ALA A 15 -105.80 -84.24 -205.77
N GLU A 16 -105.51 -85.34 -205.08
CA GLU A 16 -105.29 -85.30 -203.61
C GLU A 16 -103.82 -85.40 -203.18
N ALA A 17 -102.92 -85.94 -204.01
CA ALA A 17 -101.58 -86.35 -203.58
C ALA A 17 -100.55 -85.20 -203.45
N LEU A 18 -100.75 -84.05 -204.08
CA LEU A 18 -99.70 -83.04 -204.26
C LEU A 18 -99.69 -81.95 -203.18
N ALA A 19 -100.83 -81.65 -202.54
CA ALA A 19 -100.93 -80.58 -201.54
C ALA A 19 -100.24 -80.93 -200.21
N ALA A 20 -100.33 -82.19 -199.77
CA ALA A 20 -99.79 -82.64 -198.48
C ALA A 20 -98.27 -82.43 -198.34
N LEU A 21 -97.53 -82.55 -199.46
CA LEU A 21 -96.08 -82.36 -199.51
C LEU A 21 -95.64 -80.90 -199.28
N GLN A 22 -96.53 -79.94 -199.53
CA GLN A 22 -96.23 -78.51 -199.39
C GLN A 22 -96.33 -78.07 -197.93
N ALA A 23 -97.36 -78.53 -197.20
CA ALA A 23 -97.52 -78.29 -195.77
C ALA A 23 -96.37 -78.84 -194.92
N ALA A 24 -95.92 -80.09 -195.19
CA ALA A 24 -94.83 -80.72 -194.46
C ALA A 24 -93.48 -79.96 -194.57
N ASN A 25 -93.28 -79.22 -195.68
CA ASN A 25 -92.08 -78.42 -195.90
C ASN A 25 -92.08 -77.10 -195.09
N GLU A 26 -93.27 -76.54 -194.85
CA GLU A 26 -93.45 -75.36 -193.99
C GLU A 26 -93.34 -75.77 -192.51
N GLU A 27 -93.88 -76.92 -192.13
CA GLU A 27 -93.78 -77.50 -190.79
C GLU A 27 -92.32 -77.79 -190.36
N LEU A 28 -91.51 -78.34 -191.27
CA LEU A 28 -90.07 -78.59 -191.00
C LEU A 28 -89.27 -77.28 -190.84
N ARG A 29 -89.66 -76.21 -191.53
CA ARG A 29 -89.03 -74.88 -191.35
C ARG A 29 -89.39 -74.28 -190.00
N ALA A 30 -90.66 -74.34 -189.60
CA ALA A 30 -91.11 -73.90 -188.28
C ALA A 30 -90.31 -74.59 -187.16
N LYS A 31 -90.23 -75.93 -187.20
CA LYS A 31 -89.46 -76.73 -186.22
C LYS A 31 -87.98 -76.38 -186.17
N LEU A 32 -87.36 -76.00 -187.29
CA LEU A 32 -85.97 -75.54 -187.29
C LEU A 32 -85.81 -74.18 -186.58
N THR A 33 -86.73 -73.24 -186.79
CA THR A 33 -86.76 -71.98 -186.03
C THR A 33 -87.04 -72.20 -184.55
N ASP A 34 -87.94 -73.13 -184.20
CA ASP A 34 -88.25 -73.45 -182.80
C ASP A 34 -87.01 -74.01 -182.08
N ILE A 35 -86.30 -74.97 -182.68
CA ILE A 35 -85.05 -75.51 -182.14
C ILE A 35 -83.95 -74.42 -182.03
N GLN A 36 -83.89 -73.47 -182.97
CA GLN A 36 -82.99 -72.32 -182.87
C GLN A 36 -83.36 -71.37 -181.72
N ILE A 37 -84.65 -71.16 -181.46
CA ILE A 37 -85.16 -70.38 -180.34
C ILE A 37 -84.85 -71.10 -179.02
N GLU A 38 -85.13 -72.41 -178.90
CA GLU A 38 -84.81 -73.21 -177.71
C GLU A 38 -83.31 -73.21 -177.40
N LEU A 39 -82.46 -73.44 -178.39
CA LEU A 39 -81.00 -73.39 -178.22
C LEU A 39 -80.52 -72.01 -177.74
N GLN A 40 -81.16 -70.93 -178.20
CA GLN A 40 -80.83 -69.57 -177.76
C GLN A 40 -81.39 -69.27 -176.36
N GLN A 41 -82.53 -69.84 -175.98
CA GLN A 41 -83.04 -69.81 -174.60
C GLN A 41 -82.14 -70.59 -173.65
N GLU A 42 -81.67 -71.79 -174.00
CA GLU A 42 -80.75 -72.56 -173.16
C GLU A 42 -79.39 -71.85 -172.99
N LYS A 43 -78.82 -71.28 -174.05
CA LYS A 43 -77.64 -70.41 -173.93
C LYS A 43 -77.89 -69.23 -172.98
N SER A 44 -79.08 -68.64 -173.01
CA SER A 44 -79.48 -67.56 -172.11
C SER A 44 -79.61 -68.05 -170.65
N LYS A 45 -80.16 -69.25 -170.41
CA LYS A 45 -80.27 -69.88 -169.09
C LYS A 45 -78.88 -70.22 -168.52
N VAL A 46 -78.01 -70.86 -169.29
CA VAL A 46 -76.62 -71.15 -168.88
C VAL A 46 -75.88 -69.86 -168.53
N SER A 47 -75.94 -68.85 -169.40
CA SER A 47 -75.30 -67.56 -169.14
C SER A 47 -75.89 -66.81 -167.94
N LYS A 48 -77.15 -67.07 -167.55
CA LYS A 48 -77.75 -66.57 -166.31
C LYS A 48 -77.18 -67.31 -165.09
N VAL A 49 -77.18 -68.64 -165.12
CA VAL A 49 -76.63 -69.49 -164.04
C VAL A 49 -75.13 -69.26 -163.81
N GLU A 50 -74.35 -69.03 -164.86
CA GLU A 50 -72.93 -68.66 -164.74
C GLU A 50 -72.72 -67.32 -164.01
N ARG A 51 -73.56 -66.33 -164.27
CA ARG A 51 -73.54 -65.04 -163.54
C ARG A 51 -73.96 -65.24 -162.09
N GLU A 52 -75.04 -65.97 -161.84
CA GLU A 52 -75.57 -66.25 -160.50
C GLU A 52 -74.52 -66.97 -159.64
N LYS A 53 -73.95 -68.07 -160.14
CA LYS A 53 -72.88 -68.81 -159.45
C LYS A 53 -71.61 -67.98 -159.24
N SER A 54 -71.27 -67.10 -160.19
CA SER A 54 -70.14 -66.16 -160.03
C SER A 54 -70.41 -65.11 -158.95
N GLN A 55 -71.67 -64.69 -158.80
CA GLN A 55 -72.12 -63.73 -157.80
C GLN A 55 -72.19 -64.37 -156.41
N GLU A 56 -72.67 -65.62 -156.29
CA GLU A 56 -72.58 -66.44 -155.07
C GLU A 56 -71.13 -66.64 -154.61
N LEU A 57 -70.23 -67.06 -155.52
CA LEU A 57 -68.80 -67.21 -155.24
C LEU A 57 -68.10 -65.90 -154.86
N LYS A 58 -68.72 -64.74 -155.14
CA LYS A 58 -68.26 -63.44 -154.62
C LYS A 58 -68.84 -63.17 -153.23
N GLN A 59 -70.14 -63.39 -153.03
CA GLN A 59 -70.81 -63.22 -151.74
C GLN A 59 -70.19 -64.10 -150.63
N VAL A 60 -69.86 -65.36 -150.93
CA VAL A 60 -69.19 -66.27 -149.98
C VAL A 60 -67.82 -65.72 -149.57
N ARG A 61 -66.99 -65.29 -150.53
CA ARG A 61 -65.67 -64.69 -150.24
C ARG A 61 -65.78 -63.39 -149.46
N GLU A 62 -66.74 -62.53 -149.78
CA GLU A 62 -67.03 -61.32 -148.99
C GLU A 62 -67.51 -61.68 -147.56
N HIS A 63 -68.29 -62.74 -147.38
CA HIS A 63 -68.73 -63.20 -146.06
C HIS A 63 -67.57 -63.76 -145.23
N GLU A 64 -66.66 -64.54 -145.81
CA GLU A 64 -65.47 -65.04 -145.12
C GLU A 64 -64.51 -63.91 -144.76
N GLN A 65 -64.26 -62.96 -145.67
CA GLN A 65 -63.47 -61.76 -145.36
C GLN A 65 -64.08 -60.95 -144.21
N ARG A 66 -65.41 -60.79 -144.16
CA ARG A 66 -66.12 -60.16 -143.02
C ARG A 66 -65.95 -60.96 -141.72
N LYS A 67 -66.05 -62.29 -141.75
CA LYS A 67 -65.80 -63.16 -140.57
C LYS A 67 -64.38 -62.98 -140.04
N HIS A 68 -63.36 -63.01 -140.92
CA HIS A 68 -61.97 -62.80 -140.53
C HIS A 68 -61.73 -61.39 -139.99
N ALA A 69 -62.32 -60.35 -140.58
CA ALA A 69 -62.22 -58.98 -140.09
C ALA A 69 -62.78 -58.83 -138.67
N VAL A 70 -63.97 -59.38 -138.41
CA VAL A 70 -64.61 -59.38 -137.08
C VAL A 70 -63.74 -60.10 -136.05
N LEU A 71 -63.26 -61.32 -136.36
CA LEU A 71 -62.39 -62.08 -135.46
C LEU A 71 -61.10 -61.33 -135.13
N VAL A 72 -60.48 -60.67 -136.11
CA VAL A 72 -59.27 -59.84 -135.90
C VAL A 72 -59.58 -58.60 -135.05
N THR A 73 -60.76 -57.99 -135.17
CA THR A 73 -61.16 -56.90 -134.25
C THR A 73 -61.43 -57.39 -132.84
N GLU A 74 -62.10 -58.52 -132.65
CA GLU A 74 -62.35 -59.10 -131.32
C GLU A 74 -61.07 -59.52 -130.59
N LEU A 75 -60.11 -60.12 -131.31
CA LEU A 75 -58.81 -60.48 -130.73
C LEU A 75 -58.00 -59.23 -130.36
N LYS A 76 -58.11 -58.15 -131.14
CA LYS A 76 -57.48 -56.86 -130.81
C LYS A 76 -58.12 -56.17 -129.60
N THR A 77 -59.45 -56.20 -129.44
CA THR A 77 -60.10 -55.62 -128.26
C THR A 77 -59.81 -56.44 -127.01
N LYS A 78 -59.89 -57.77 -127.06
CA LYS A 78 -59.54 -58.66 -125.94
C LYS A 78 -58.09 -58.44 -125.48
N LEU A 79 -57.13 -58.44 -126.42
CA LEU A 79 -55.72 -58.17 -126.10
C LEU A 79 -55.48 -56.74 -125.55
N HIS A 80 -56.30 -55.75 -125.96
CA HIS A 80 -56.22 -54.40 -125.38
C HIS A 80 -56.80 -54.37 -123.96
N GLU A 81 -57.95 -54.98 -123.72
CA GLU A 81 -58.54 -55.12 -122.39
C GLU A 81 -57.61 -55.85 -121.42
N GLU A 82 -57.00 -56.95 -121.84
CA GLU A 82 -56.03 -57.72 -121.04
C GLU A 82 -54.83 -56.85 -120.66
N LYS A 83 -54.21 -56.17 -121.63
CA LYS A 83 -53.12 -55.21 -121.36
C LYS A 83 -53.51 -54.06 -120.44
N MET A 84 -54.74 -53.55 -120.55
CA MET A 84 -55.24 -52.48 -119.67
C MET A 84 -55.51 -53.00 -118.25
N LYS A 85 -55.99 -54.25 -118.10
CA LYS A 85 -56.16 -54.93 -116.80
C LYS A 85 -54.81 -55.22 -116.14
N GLU A 86 -53.82 -55.72 -116.89
CA GLU A 86 -52.44 -55.92 -116.42
C GLU A 86 -51.79 -54.59 -115.97
N LEU A 87 -51.86 -53.55 -116.81
CA LEU A 87 -51.28 -52.24 -116.51
C LEU A 87 -51.92 -51.60 -115.28
N GLN A 88 -53.24 -51.73 -115.11
CA GLN A 88 -53.94 -51.28 -113.90
C GLN A 88 -53.52 -52.09 -112.66
N ALA A 89 -53.40 -53.42 -112.76
CA ALA A 89 -52.96 -54.27 -111.66
C ALA A 89 -51.52 -53.93 -111.21
N VAL A 90 -50.60 -53.71 -112.15
CA VAL A 90 -49.22 -53.26 -111.86
C VAL A 90 -49.22 -51.88 -111.20
N ARG A 91 -50.05 -50.94 -111.69
CA ARG A 91 -50.18 -49.60 -111.11
C ARG A 91 -50.67 -49.64 -109.65
N GLU A 92 -51.67 -50.45 -109.35
CA GLU A 92 -52.17 -50.61 -107.98
C GLU A 92 -51.19 -51.34 -107.07
N ALA A 93 -50.43 -52.31 -107.59
CA ALA A 93 -49.36 -52.97 -106.82
C ALA A 93 -48.28 -51.96 -106.43
N LEU A 94 -47.85 -51.09 -107.36
CA LEU A 94 -46.87 -50.04 -107.09
C LEU A 94 -47.36 -49.01 -106.06
N LEU A 95 -48.64 -48.63 -106.11
CA LEU A 95 -49.25 -47.70 -105.14
C LEU A 95 -49.25 -48.30 -103.73
N ARG A 96 -49.74 -49.54 -103.56
CA ARG A 96 -49.72 -50.24 -102.26
C ARG A 96 -48.30 -50.45 -101.73
N GLN A 97 -47.33 -50.69 -102.61
CA GLN A 97 -45.92 -50.78 -102.24
C GLN A 97 -45.37 -49.44 -101.73
N HIS A 98 -45.73 -48.33 -102.37
CA HIS A 98 -45.32 -46.98 -101.96
C HIS A 98 -45.93 -46.58 -100.62
N GLU A 99 -47.23 -46.83 -100.41
CA GLU A 99 -47.92 -46.62 -99.13
C GLU A 99 -47.26 -47.43 -98.00
N ALA A 100 -46.92 -48.70 -98.25
CA ALA A 100 -46.23 -49.55 -97.30
C ALA A 100 -44.77 -49.16 -97.03
N GLU A 101 -44.13 -48.38 -97.91
CA GLU A 101 -42.81 -47.77 -97.67
C GLU A 101 -42.93 -46.49 -96.83
N LEU A 102 -43.89 -45.61 -97.16
CA LEU A 102 -44.18 -44.39 -96.39
C LEU A 102 -44.48 -44.71 -94.91
N LEU A 103 -45.32 -45.72 -94.64
CA LEU A 103 -45.64 -46.14 -93.28
C LEU A 103 -44.41 -46.70 -92.52
N ARG A 104 -43.46 -47.34 -93.21
CA ARG A 104 -42.20 -47.78 -92.59
C ARG A 104 -41.29 -46.60 -92.28
N VAL A 105 -41.16 -45.63 -93.19
CA VAL A 105 -40.35 -44.42 -92.99
C VAL A 105 -40.90 -43.58 -91.83
N ILE A 106 -42.22 -43.38 -91.74
CA ILE A 106 -42.87 -42.68 -90.62
C ILE A 106 -42.51 -43.35 -89.29
N LYS A 107 -42.74 -44.66 -89.16
CA LYS A 107 -42.44 -45.42 -87.93
C LYS A 107 -40.96 -45.35 -87.51
N ILE A 108 -40.03 -45.31 -88.47
CA ILE A 108 -38.59 -45.13 -88.19
C ILE A 108 -38.31 -43.72 -87.64
N LYS A 109 -38.97 -42.68 -88.18
CA LYS A 109 -38.80 -41.29 -87.71
C LYS A 109 -39.44 -41.05 -86.34
N ASP A 110 -40.60 -41.64 -86.08
CA ASP A 110 -41.24 -41.55 -84.75
C ASP A 110 -40.37 -42.18 -83.65
N ASN A 111 -39.78 -43.34 -83.93
CA ASN A 111 -38.85 -44.00 -83.01
C ASN A 111 -37.60 -43.13 -82.71
N GLU A 112 -37.00 -42.49 -83.72
CA GLU A 112 -35.83 -41.63 -83.49
C GLU A 112 -36.21 -40.33 -82.76
N ASN A 113 -37.38 -39.75 -83.04
CA ASN A 113 -37.91 -38.60 -82.28
C ASN A 113 -38.11 -38.95 -80.80
N GLN A 114 -38.69 -40.11 -80.48
CA GLN A 114 -38.85 -40.59 -79.10
C GLN A 114 -37.50 -40.78 -78.39
N ARG A 115 -36.52 -41.38 -79.09
CA ARG A 115 -35.15 -41.57 -78.61
C ARG A 115 -34.44 -40.24 -78.32
N LEU A 116 -34.55 -39.26 -79.22
CA LEU A 116 -33.96 -37.92 -79.04
C LEU A 116 -34.62 -37.17 -77.88
N GLN A 117 -35.95 -37.25 -77.74
CA GLN A 117 -36.67 -36.63 -76.63
C GLN A 117 -36.29 -37.21 -75.27
N ALA A 118 -36.11 -38.54 -75.18
CA ALA A 118 -35.63 -39.20 -73.97
C ALA A 118 -34.21 -38.75 -73.59
N LEU A 119 -33.32 -38.59 -74.57
CA LEU A 119 -31.96 -38.11 -74.36
C LEU A 119 -31.94 -36.65 -73.85
N LEU A 120 -32.78 -35.80 -74.44
CA LEU A 120 -32.94 -34.39 -74.04
C LEU A 120 -33.39 -34.26 -72.58
N ASN A 121 -34.42 -35.00 -72.18
CA ASN A 121 -34.94 -34.98 -70.81
C ASN A 121 -33.84 -35.43 -69.81
N THR A 122 -33.12 -36.50 -70.14
CA THR A 122 -32.03 -37.04 -69.31
C THR A 122 -30.93 -36.01 -69.05
N LEU A 123 -30.59 -35.19 -70.06
CA LEU A 123 -29.61 -34.11 -69.94
C LEU A 123 -30.14 -32.90 -69.16
N ARG A 124 -31.43 -32.56 -69.35
CA ARG A 124 -32.10 -31.43 -68.68
C ARG A 124 -32.13 -31.62 -67.16
N ASP A 125 -32.54 -32.81 -66.73
CA ASP A 125 -32.87 -33.07 -65.33
C ASP A 125 -31.64 -33.60 -64.55
N GLY A 126 -30.69 -34.25 -65.22
CA GLY A 126 -29.55 -34.94 -64.59
C GLY A 126 -28.28 -34.11 -64.36
N ALA A 127 -28.23 -32.84 -64.79
CA ALA A 127 -27.05 -31.98 -64.72
C ALA A 127 -27.04 -30.98 -63.53
N PRO A 128 -28.12 -30.22 -63.22
CA PRO A 128 -28.05 -29.14 -62.22
C PRO A 128 -27.76 -29.63 -60.80
N ASP A 129 -28.42 -30.69 -60.35
CA ASP A 129 -28.32 -31.17 -58.98
C ASP A 129 -26.94 -31.75 -58.64
N LYS A 130 -26.20 -32.27 -59.64
CA LYS A 130 -24.83 -32.76 -59.42
C LYS A 130 -23.87 -31.63 -59.07
N VAL A 131 -23.90 -30.52 -59.82
CA VAL A 131 -23.08 -29.34 -59.55
C VAL A 131 -23.45 -28.73 -58.20
N LYS A 132 -24.75 -28.58 -57.93
CA LYS A 132 -25.28 -28.10 -56.64
C LYS A 132 -24.83 -28.94 -55.46
N THR A 133 -24.79 -30.28 -55.62
CA THR A 133 -24.34 -31.21 -54.56
C THR A 133 -22.85 -31.07 -54.26
N VAL A 134 -22.00 -30.97 -55.29
CA VAL A 134 -20.55 -30.80 -55.12
C VAL A 134 -20.23 -29.52 -54.35
N LEU A 135 -20.77 -28.37 -54.79
CA LEU A 135 -20.55 -27.08 -54.14
C LEU A 135 -21.03 -27.05 -52.67
N LEU A 136 -22.13 -27.76 -52.37
CA LEU A 136 -22.63 -27.92 -50.99
C LEU A 136 -21.74 -28.80 -50.11
N CYS A 137 -21.03 -29.77 -50.69
CA CYS A 137 -20.04 -30.58 -49.98
C CYS A 137 -18.74 -29.80 -49.73
N GLU A 138 -18.24 -29.08 -50.74
CA GLU A 138 -17.03 -28.26 -50.64
C GLU A 138 -17.20 -27.14 -49.59
N ALA A 139 -18.31 -26.40 -49.64
CA ALA A 139 -18.60 -25.36 -48.65
C ALA A 139 -18.74 -25.92 -47.21
N LYS A 140 -19.26 -27.14 -47.05
CA LYS A 140 -19.37 -27.81 -45.73
C LYS A 140 -18.00 -28.25 -45.19
N GLU A 141 -17.16 -28.86 -46.01
CA GLU A 141 -15.84 -29.30 -45.57
C GLU A 141 -14.92 -28.10 -45.28
N GLU A 142 -15.02 -27.00 -46.01
CA GLU A 142 -14.21 -25.80 -45.71
C GLU A 142 -14.66 -25.10 -44.41
N ALA A 143 -15.97 -24.96 -44.18
CA ALA A 143 -16.50 -24.45 -42.91
C ALA A 143 -16.09 -25.33 -41.72
N LYS A 144 -16.08 -26.65 -41.91
CA LYS A 144 -15.64 -27.66 -40.92
C LYS A 144 -14.14 -27.59 -40.62
N LYS A 145 -13.28 -27.36 -41.62
CA LYS A 145 -11.84 -27.09 -41.40
C LYS A 145 -11.65 -25.81 -40.57
N GLY A 146 -12.33 -24.73 -40.93
CA GLY A 146 -12.27 -23.46 -40.20
C GLY A 146 -12.66 -23.63 -38.72
N PHE A 147 -13.77 -24.31 -38.46
CA PHE A 147 -14.22 -24.64 -37.10
C PHE A 147 -13.20 -25.49 -36.33
N GLU A 148 -12.63 -26.54 -36.95
CA GLU A 148 -11.68 -27.43 -36.29
C GLU A 148 -10.35 -26.72 -35.96
N VAL A 149 -9.87 -25.80 -36.82
CA VAL A 149 -8.71 -24.94 -36.53
C VAL A 149 -9.00 -24.00 -35.35
N GLU A 150 -10.16 -23.35 -35.34
CA GLU A 150 -10.51 -22.40 -34.26
C GLU A 150 -10.69 -23.12 -32.92
N LYS A 151 -11.33 -24.30 -32.95
CA LYS A 151 -11.44 -25.23 -31.81
C LYS A 151 -10.06 -25.62 -31.27
N VAL A 152 -9.09 -25.95 -32.12
CA VAL A 152 -7.72 -26.30 -31.68
C VAL A 152 -7.03 -25.10 -31.02
N LYS A 153 -7.14 -23.88 -31.57
CA LYS A 153 -6.64 -22.66 -30.89
C LYS A 153 -7.26 -22.48 -29.52
N MET A 154 -8.59 -22.56 -29.43
CA MET A 154 -9.34 -22.39 -28.17
C MET A 154 -8.97 -23.47 -27.14
N GLN A 155 -8.70 -24.70 -27.57
CA GLN A 155 -8.22 -25.77 -26.68
C GLN A 155 -6.77 -25.56 -26.20
N GLN A 156 -5.91 -24.94 -27.02
CA GLN A 156 -4.57 -24.53 -26.61
C GLN A 156 -4.63 -23.38 -25.60
N GLU A 157 -5.39 -22.33 -25.89
CA GLU A 157 -5.56 -21.16 -25.00
C GLU A 157 -6.18 -21.57 -23.65
N ILE A 158 -7.20 -22.43 -23.64
CA ILE A 158 -7.76 -23.03 -22.41
C ILE A 158 -6.69 -23.81 -21.61
N SER A 159 -5.69 -24.37 -22.27
CA SER A 159 -4.61 -25.12 -21.61
C SER A 159 -3.53 -24.19 -21.04
N GLU A 160 -3.20 -23.12 -21.76
CA GLU A 160 -2.28 -22.06 -21.29
C GLU A 160 -2.89 -21.28 -20.10
N LEU A 161 -4.16 -20.89 -20.19
CA LEU A 161 -4.90 -20.23 -19.11
C LEU A 161 -5.01 -21.12 -17.84
N LYS A 162 -5.13 -22.44 -17.99
CA LYS A 162 -5.03 -23.38 -16.85
C LYS A 162 -3.64 -23.39 -16.23
N GLY A 163 -2.58 -23.33 -17.04
CA GLY A 163 -1.19 -23.23 -16.58
C GLY A 163 -0.96 -21.94 -15.79
N ALA A 164 -1.34 -20.80 -16.35
CA ALA A 164 -1.25 -19.49 -15.71
C ALA A 164 -2.08 -19.44 -14.40
N LYS A 165 -3.33 -19.93 -14.41
CA LYS A 165 -4.15 -20.04 -13.19
C LYS A 165 -3.45 -20.82 -12.10
N LYS A 166 -2.88 -22.00 -12.43
CA LYS A 166 -2.18 -22.85 -11.45
C LYS A 166 -0.97 -22.13 -10.84
N GLN A 167 -0.18 -21.40 -11.64
CA GLN A 167 0.94 -20.61 -11.14
C GLN A 167 0.48 -19.50 -10.17
N VAL A 168 -0.64 -18.83 -10.45
CA VAL A 168 -1.22 -17.81 -9.55
C VAL A 168 -1.75 -18.45 -8.25
N GLU A 169 -2.38 -19.62 -8.31
CA GLU A 169 -2.83 -20.37 -7.11
C GLU A 169 -1.65 -20.83 -6.24
N GLU A 170 -0.54 -21.27 -6.85
CA GLU A 170 0.70 -21.62 -6.16
C GLU A 170 1.36 -20.39 -5.52
N ALA A 171 1.47 -19.28 -6.24
CA ALA A 171 2.00 -18.01 -5.71
C ALA A 171 1.14 -17.45 -4.56
N LEU A 172 -0.19 -17.47 -4.68
CA LEU A 172 -1.11 -17.07 -3.62
C LEU A 172 -0.92 -17.94 -2.36
N THR A 173 -0.74 -19.25 -2.53
CA THR A 173 -0.46 -20.16 -1.43
C THR A 173 0.85 -19.82 -0.70
N MET A 174 1.90 -19.48 -1.45
CA MET A 174 3.18 -19.02 -0.89
C MET A 174 3.02 -17.71 -0.10
N VAL A 175 2.29 -16.72 -0.63
CA VAL A 175 2.03 -15.45 0.07
C VAL A 175 1.24 -15.67 1.36
N ILE A 176 0.18 -16.48 1.33
CA ILE A 176 -0.61 -16.84 2.52
C ILE A 176 0.25 -17.54 3.58
N GLN A 177 1.24 -18.36 3.17
CA GLN A 177 2.18 -18.99 4.09
C GLN A 177 3.19 -18.00 4.67
N ALA A 178 3.72 -17.08 3.87
CA ALA A 178 4.63 -16.03 4.32
C ALA A 178 3.97 -15.10 5.35
N ASP A 179 2.72 -14.69 5.12
CA ASP A 179 1.99 -13.82 6.07
C ASP A 179 1.61 -14.57 7.36
N LYS A 180 1.33 -15.88 7.31
CA LYS A 180 1.17 -16.70 8.52
C LYS A 180 2.46 -16.76 9.37
N ILE A 181 3.63 -16.79 8.72
CA ILE A 181 4.94 -16.77 9.38
C ILE A 181 5.19 -15.39 10.00
N LYS A 182 5.07 -14.30 9.24
CA LYS A 182 5.20 -12.91 9.76
C LYS A 182 4.26 -12.63 10.93
N ALA A 183 3.00 -13.09 10.84
CA ALA A 183 2.05 -12.93 11.92
C ALA A 183 2.44 -13.72 13.19
N ALA A 184 3.17 -14.83 13.06
CA ALA A 184 3.74 -15.57 14.19
C ALA A 184 4.97 -14.87 14.76
N GLU A 185 5.85 -14.33 13.91
CA GLU A 185 7.02 -13.53 14.31
C GLU A 185 6.60 -12.29 15.09
N ILE A 186 5.64 -11.51 14.59
CA ILE A 186 5.07 -10.33 15.27
C ILE A 186 4.50 -10.69 16.65
N ARG A 187 3.78 -11.82 16.77
CA ARG A 187 3.31 -12.30 18.08
C ARG A 187 4.47 -12.69 19.00
N SER A 188 5.52 -13.33 18.48
CA SER A 188 6.68 -13.71 19.29
C SER A 188 7.47 -12.49 19.78
N VAL A 189 7.67 -11.49 18.92
CA VAL A 189 8.30 -10.21 19.29
C VAL A 189 7.47 -9.47 20.34
N TYR A 190 6.14 -9.44 20.18
CA TYR A 190 5.24 -8.87 21.20
C TYR A 190 5.37 -9.56 22.57
N HIS A 191 5.47 -10.89 22.60
CA HIS A 191 5.70 -11.62 23.84
C HIS A 191 7.07 -11.31 24.46
N LEU A 192 8.14 -11.24 23.67
CA LEU A 192 9.47 -10.86 24.15
C LEU A 192 9.50 -9.43 24.71
N HIS A 193 8.83 -8.47 24.06
CA HIS A 193 8.70 -7.10 24.57
C HIS A 193 7.91 -7.04 25.88
N GLN A 194 6.84 -7.84 26.04
CA GLN A 194 6.12 -7.96 27.32
C GLN A 194 7.00 -8.55 28.43
N GLU A 195 7.82 -9.57 28.13
CA GLU A 195 8.79 -10.12 29.09
C GLU A 195 9.86 -9.09 29.50
N GLU A 196 10.35 -8.27 28.56
CA GLU A 196 11.33 -7.22 28.85
C GLU A 196 10.73 -6.06 29.65
N ILE A 197 9.50 -5.63 29.35
CA ILE A 197 8.76 -4.65 30.16
C ILE A 197 8.61 -5.15 31.60
N VAL A 198 8.28 -6.44 31.79
CA VAL A 198 8.21 -7.08 33.12
C VAL A 198 9.59 -7.18 33.78
N ARG A 199 10.67 -7.37 33.02
CA ARG A 199 12.06 -7.39 33.54
C ARG A 199 12.50 -6.00 34.01
N ILE A 200 12.34 -4.98 33.16
CA ILE A 200 12.65 -3.57 33.44
C ILE A 200 11.85 -3.10 34.66
N LYS A 201 10.54 -3.38 34.73
CA LYS A 201 9.74 -3.02 35.91
C LYS A 201 10.31 -3.61 37.20
N LYS A 202 10.67 -4.90 37.19
CA LYS A 202 11.33 -5.57 38.32
C LYS A 202 12.73 -5.02 38.61
N GLU A 203 13.43 -4.41 37.64
CA GLU A 203 14.72 -3.71 37.82
C GLU A 203 14.51 -2.39 38.56
N CYS A 204 13.58 -1.56 38.08
CA CYS A 204 13.21 -0.30 38.73
C CYS A 204 12.72 -0.53 40.16
N GLU A 205 11.85 -1.53 40.39
CA GLU A 205 11.40 -1.94 41.73
C GLU A 205 12.54 -2.42 42.65
N ARG A 206 13.64 -2.97 42.09
CA ARG A 206 14.84 -3.36 42.85
C ARG A 206 15.72 -2.16 43.17
N GLU A 207 15.85 -1.20 42.25
CA GLU A 207 16.69 -0.02 42.45
C GLU A 207 16.04 1.00 43.39
N ILE A 208 14.72 1.21 43.30
CA ILE A 208 13.96 2.03 44.26
C ILE A 208 14.23 1.55 45.70
N ARG A 209 14.10 0.25 45.97
CA ARG A 209 14.37 -0.34 47.30
C ARG A 209 15.81 -0.16 47.78
N ARG A 210 16.79 -0.16 46.87
CA ARG A 210 18.20 0.14 47.20
C ARG A 210 18.39 1.62 47.57
N LEU A 211 17.73 2.52 46.84
CA LEU A 211 17.80 3.97 47.08
C LEU A 211 17.08 4.36 48.37
N GLU A 212 15.93 3.75 48.66
CA GLU A 212 15.21 3.84 49.94
C GLU A 212 16.12 3.40 51.10
N GLN A 213 16.69 2.19 51.04
CA GLN A 213 17.61 1.71 52.08
C GLN A 213 18.86 2.62 52.25
N GLN A 214 19.40 3.16 51.15
CA GLN A 214 20.50 4.14 51.23
C GLN A 214 20.09 5.47 51.85
N LEU A 215 18.82 5.89 51.71
CA LEU A 215 18.29 7.10 52.34
C LEU A 215 18.13 6.88 53.85
N ASP A 216 17.51 5.76 54.25
CA ASP A 216 17.40 5.33 55.64
C ASP A 216 18.77 5.26 56.33
N GLU A 217 19.78 4.68 55.67
CA GLU A 217 21.15 4.67 56.18
C GLU A 217 21.77 6.07 56.31
N LYS A 218 21.49 7.00 55.39
CA LYS A 218 22.00 8.38 55.44
C LYS A 218 21.35 9.16 56.57
N ASP A 219 20.04 9.08 56.75
CA ASP A 219 19.35 9.74 57.85
C ASP A 219 19.67 9.07 59.20
N ALA A 220 19.82 7.75 59.28
CA ALA A 220 20.34 7.08 60.49
C ALA A 220 21.73 7.60 60.89
N ARG A 221 22.66 7.76 59.94
CA ARG A 221 23.98 8.37 60.18
C ARG A 221 23.86 9.83 60.61
N ARG A 222 22.94 10.60 60.01
CA ARG A 222 22.65 12.01 60.38
C ARG A 222 22.11 12.13 61.80
N PHE A 223 21.19 11.25 62.21
CA PHE A 223 20.69 11.19 63.58
C PHE A 223 21.78 10.77 64.57
N GLN A 224 22.62 9.77 64.23
CA GLN A 224 23.78 9.38 65.06
C GLN A 224 24.77 10.54 65.26
N LEU A 225 25.10 11.28 64.18
CA LEU A 225 25.93 12.49 64.27
C LEU A 225 25.28 13.53 65.18
N LYS A 226 23.96 13.75 65.08
CA LYS A 226 23.27 14.72 65.94
C LYS A 226 23.22 14.30 67.40
N ILE A 227 23.06 13.00 67.69
CA ILE A 227 23.16 12.44 69.04
C ILE A 227 24.59 12.63 69.59
N ALA A 228 25.63 12.45 68.77
CA ALA A 228 27.02 12.68 69.17
C ALA A 228 27.32 14.16 69.47
N GLU A 229 26.84 15.09 68.64
CA GLU A 229 26.90 16.54 68.91
C GLU A 229 26.24 16.90 70.24
N LEU A 230 24.99 16.46 70.45
CA LEU A 230 24.23 16.76 71.66
C LEU A 230 24.91 16.15 72.89
N SER A 231 25.42 14.92 72.79
CA SER A 231 26.20 14.27 73.85
C SER A 231 27.49 15.04 74.19
N ALA A 232 28.17 15.62 73.20
CA ALA A 232 29.36 16.44 73.42
C ALA A 232 29.02 17.82 74.02
N ILE A 233 27.83 18.37 73.74
CA ILE A 233 27.32 19.59 74.38
C ILE A 233 26.94 19.30 75.84
N ILE A 234 26.24 18.20 76.10
CA ILE A 234 25.86 17.76 77.46
C ILE A 234 27.11 17.63 78.34
N ARG A 235 28.15 16.91 77.91
CA ARG A 235 29.41 16.80 78.68
C ARG A 235 30.04 18.15 78.99
N LYS A 236 30.09 19.08 78.04
CA LYS A 236 30.61 20.45 78.28
C LYS A 236 29.79 21.24 79.31
N LEU A 237 28.48 20.99 79.40
CA LEU A 237 27.61 21.58 80.41
C LEU A 237 27.79 20.90 81.77
N GLU A 238 27.99 19.58 81.80
CA GLU A 238 28.33 18.80 83.01
C GLU A 238 29.69 19.23 83.59
N ASP A 239 30.73 19.31 82.76
CA ASP A 239 32.07 19.82 83.11
C ASP A 239 31.98 21.26 83.69
N ARG A 240 31.21 22.14 83.03
CA ARG A 240 30.98 23.51 83.51
C ARG A 240 30.23 23.54 84.83
N ASN A 241 29.23 22.68 85.03
CA ASN A 241 28.49 22.58 86.28
C ASN A 241 29.36 22.02 87.42
N ALA A 242 30.29 21.10 87.12
CA ALA A 242 31.29 20.63 88.08
C ALA A 242 32.20 21.78 88.54
N LEU A 243 32.78 22.54 87.59
CA LEU A 243 33.62 23.70 87.90
C LEU A 243 32.86 24.77 88.71
N LEU A 244 31.62 25.10 88.33
CA LEU A 244 30.78 26.04 89.09
C LEU A 244 30.45 25.52 90.51
N SER A 245 30.34 24.20 90.69
CA SER A 245 30.16 23.58 92.01
C SER A 245 31.44 23.69 92.85
N GLU A 246 32.61 23.47 92.26
CA GLU A 246 33.92 23.65 92.91
C GLU A 246 34.14 25.10 93.33
N GLU A 247 33.94 26.07 92.43
CA GLU A 247 33.98 27.51 92.73
C GLU A 247 33.04 27.88 93.88
N ARG A 248 31.79 27.41 93.83
CA ARG A 248 30.78 27.64 94.89
C ARG A 248 31.20 27.03 96.22
N ASN A 249 31.86 25.87 96.23
CA ASN A 249 32.32 25.21 97.46
C ASN A 249 33.58 25.88 98.04
N GLU A 250 34.50 26.36 97.21
CA GLU A 250 35.66 27.16 97.63
C GLU A 250 35.23 28.56 98.14
N LEU A 251 34.22 29.19 97.53
CA LEU A 251 33.61 30.42 98.06
C LEU A 251 32.96 30.18 99.43
N LEU A 252 32.24 29.07 99.63
CA LEU A 252 31.70 28.69 100.95
C LEU A 252 32.81 28.41 101.97
N LYS A 253 33.95 27.85 101.55
CA LYS A 253 35.12 27.64 102.41
C LYS A 253 35.73 28.96 102.84
N ARG A 254 35.97 29.90 101.91
CA ARG A 254 36.45 31.26 102.21
C ARG A 254 35.51 32.04 103.11
N LEU A 255 34.19 31.90 102.93
CA LEU A 255 33.19 32.48 103.82
C LEU A 255 33.34 31.96 105.25
N ARG A 256 33.43 30.63 105.44
CA ARG A 256 33.66 30.02 106.77
C ARG A 256 35.00 30.42 107.39
N GLU A 257 36.05 30.55 106.58
CA GLU A 257 37.37 31.04 107.04
C GLU A 257 37.27 32.50 107.54
N ALA A 258 36.56 33.38 106.81
CA ALA A 258 36.32 34.76 107.22
C ALA A 258 35.41 34.86 108.47
N GLU A 259 34.34 34.07 108.56
CA GLU A 259 33.49 33.96 109.76
C GLU A 259 34.31 33.51 110.98
N SER A 260 35.19 32.52 110.79
CA SER A 260 36.09 32.00 111.83
C SER A 260 37.10 33.05 112.33
N GLN A 261 37.62 33.89 111.43
CA GLN A 261 38.49 35.02 111.78
C GLN A 261 37.71 36.17 112.46
N TYR A 262 36.49 36.46 112.02
CA TYR A 262 35.67 37.55 112.56
C TYR A 262 35.11 37.25 113.95
N LYS A 263 34.70 36.01 114.22
CA LYS A 263 34.11 35.58 115.50
C LYS A 263 34.95 35.93 116.76
N PRO A 264 36.26 35.62 116.85
CA PRO A 264 37.07 36.00 118.01
C PRO A 264 37.28 37.51 118.13
N LEU A 265 37.27 38.27 117.02
CA LEU A 265 37.30 39.73 117.04
C LEU A 265 35.99 40.30 117.60
N LEU A 266 34.85 39.78 117.16
CA LEU A 266 33.53 40.14 117.68
C LEU A 266 33.41 39.82 119.19
N ASP A 267 33.87 38.65 119.63
CA ASP A 267 33.82 38.27 121.05
C ASP A 267 34.90 38.97 121.89
N ARG A 268 36.00 39.44 121.29
CA ARG A 268 36.93 40.39 121.93
C ARG A 268 36.29 41.78 122.06
N ASN A 269 35.59 42.26 121.03
CA ASN A 269 34.87 43.52 121.05
C ASN A 269 33.80 43.54 122.14
N LYS A 270 32.90 42.54 122.19
CA LYS A 270 31.90 42.39 123.29
C LYS A 270 32.52 42.42 124.70
N ARG A 271 33.69 41.80 124.89
CA ARG A 271 34.42 41.83 126.18
C ARG A 271 35.01 43.20 126.49
N LEU A 272 35.49 43.92 125.48
CA LEU A 272 35.93 45.32 125.63
C LEU A 272 34.75 46.25 125.92
N THR A 273 33.59 46.06 125.29
CA THR A 273 32.37 46.84 125.59
C THR A 273 31.97 46.68 127.04
N ARG A 274 31.84 45.43 127.54
CA ARG A 274 31.58 45.16 128.97
C ARG A 274 32.62 45.77 129.89
N LYS A 275 33.91 45.67 129.54
CA LYS A 275 34.98 46.29 130.33
C LYS A 275 34.91 47.83 130.30
N ASN A 276 34.44 48.44 129.22
CA ASN A 276 34.20 49.88 129.14
C ASN A 276 32.96 50.31 129.93
N GLU A 277 31.91 49.47 129.98
CA GLU A 277 30.74 49.65 130.86
C GLU A 277 31.18 49.57 132.34
N ASP A 278 31.89 48.52 132.73
CA ASP A 278 32.50 48.36 134.07
C ASP A 278 33.39 49.55 134.44
N LEU A 279 34.29 49.95 133.53
CA LEU A 279 35.18 51.09 133.72
C LEU A 279 34.38 52.39 133.88
N SER A 280 33.35 52.63 133.07
CA SER A 280 32.47 53.79 133.19
C SER A 280 31.74 53.80 134.54
N HIS A 281 31.25 52.64 135.00
CA HIS A 281 30.67 52.50 136.33
C HIS A 281 31.69 52.67 137.47
N THR A 282 32.96 52.28 137.30
CA THR A 282 34.01 52.62 138.28
C THR A 282 34.36 54.10 138.24
N LEU A 283 34.38 54.72 137.06
CA LEU A 283 34.71 56.13 136.86
C LEU A 283 33.64 57.01 137.49
N VAL A 284 32.35 56.79 137.24
CA VAL A 284 31.24 57.50 137.91
C VAL A 284 31.27 57.31 139.44
N ARG A 285 31.66 56.12 139.94
CA ARG A 285 31.86 55.89 141.38
C ARG A 285 33.08 56.62 141.94
N ILE A 286 34.17 56.71 141.18
CA ILE A 286 35.38 57.47 141.55
C ILE A 286 35.11 58.96 141.48
N GLU A 287 34.38 59.48 140.49
CA GLU A 287 33.91 60.86 140.42
C GLU A 287 33.00 61.21 141.60
N SER A 288 32.11 60.31 142.00
CA SER A 288 31.22 60.50 143.16
C SER A 288 32.03 60.53 144.46
N LYS A 289 32.99 59.60 144.62
CA LYS A 289 33.95 59.64 145.73
C LYS A 289 34.87 60.86 145.68
N LEU A 290 35.26 61.32 144.50
CA LEU A 290 36.11 62.50 144.31
C LEU A 290 35.34 63.78 144.63
N LYS A 291 34.05 63.86 144.31
CA LYS A 291 33.17 64.96 144.75
C LYS A 291 33.08 65.00 146.28
N LEU A 292 32.83 63.85 146.93
CA LEU A 292 32.83 63.73 148.39
C LEU A 292 34.20 64.08 149.00
N VAL A 293 35.30 63.47 148.54
CA VAL A 293 36.65 63.72 149.06
C VAL A 293 37.16 65.13 148.71
N THR A 294 36.65 65.77 147.65
CA THR A 294 36.92 67.19 147.34
C THR A 294 36.13 68.10 148.29
N GLN A 295 34.88 67.77 148.60
CA GLN A 295 34.09 68.46 149.61
C GLN A 295 34.74 68.34 151.00
N GLU A 296 35.09 67.12 151.41
CA GLU A 296 35.90 66.85 152.61
C GLU A 296 37.26 67.56 152.54
N ASN A 297 37.92 67.67 151.38
CA ASN A 297 39.16 68.46 151.25
C ASN A 297 38.93 69.96 151.29
N THR A 298 37.78 70.50 150.90
CA THR A 298 37.45 71.90 151.14
C THR A 298 37.21 72.14 152.63
N GLU A 299 36.48 71.26 153.30
CA GLU A 299 36.30 71.29 154.75
C GLU A 299 37.61 71.06 155.52
N MET A 300 38.52 70.22 155.02
CA MET A 300 39.80 69.92 155.65
C MET A 300 40.86 70.97 155.31
N ARG A 301 40.83 71.62 154.14
CA ARG A 301 41.66 72.82 153.87
C ARG A 301 41.19 74.02 154.68
N GLN A 302 39.91 74.10 155.02
CA GLN A 302 39.40 75.02 156.05
C GLN A 302 39.89 74.69 157.47
N LYS A 303 40.36 73.45 157.73
CA LYS A 303 40.80 72.97 159.07
C LYS A 303 42.32 72.74 159.21
N ALA A 304 43.10 72.59 158.13
CA ALA A 304 44.43 71.95 158.18
C ALA A 304 45.50 72.54 157.22
N GLY A 305 45.62 73.87 157.12
CA GLY A 305 46.71 74.49 156.36
C GLY A 305 47.99 74.69 157.18
N ILE A 306 48.99 73.79 157.10
CA ILE A 306 50.41 74.01 157.53
C ILE A 306 51.37 72.86 157.05
N ILE A 307 52.43 73.20 156.27
CA ILE A 307 53.80 72.57 156.16
C ILE A 307 53.94 71.08 155.66
N ARG A 308 54.96 70.56 154.90
CA ARG A 308 56.03 71.01 153.95
C ARG A 308 56.61 69.83 153.07
N ARG A 309 57.57 70.10 152.16
CA ARG A 309 58.41 69.22 151.24
C ARG A 309 59.91 69.16 151.72
N PRO A 310 60.98 68.54 151.08
CA PRO A 310 61.19 68.06 149.66
C PRO A 310 62.18 66.84 149.36
N SER A 311 62.42 66.53 148.05
CA SER A 311 63.68 65.99 147.38
C SER A 311 64.25 64.57 147.73
N SER A 312 65.18 63.89 147.01
CA SER A 312 65.98 63.97 145.72
C SER A 312 66.61 62.56 145.43
N LEU A 313 67.09 62.06 144.26
CA LEU A 313 67.48 62.52 142.88
C LEU A 313 69.02 62.62 142.60
N ASN A 314 69.66 61.70 141.82
CA ASN A 314 71.01 61.90 141.20
C ASN A 314 71.47 60.97 140.01
N ASP A 315 70.73 59.95 139.58
CA ASP A 315 71.33 58.74 138.92
C ASP A 315 71.48 58.70 137.37
N LEU A 316 71.64 59.84 136.67
CA LEU A 316 71.37 59.87 135.22
C LEU A 316 72.52 59.47 134.26
N ASP A 317 73.78 59.62 134.68
CA ASP A 317 74.94 59.67 133.75
C ASP A 317 75.30 58.31 133.09
N GLN A 318 75.21 57.20 133.82
CA GLN A 318 75.63 55.88 133.33
C GLN A 318 74.72 55.29 132.24
N SER A 319 73.52 55.86 132.03
CA SER A 319 72.51 55.32 131.12
C SER A 319 72.79 55.60 129.64
N GLN A 320 73.79 56.41 129.30
CA GLN A 320 74.04 56.83 127.92
C GLN A 320 74.94 55.85 127.15
N ASP A 321 76.06 55.43 127.74
CA ASP A 321 77.09 54.59 127.10
C ASP A 321 76.56 53.19 126.68
N GLU A 322 75.67 52.58 127.47
CA GLU A 322 75.07 51.27 127.15
C GLU A 322 74.32 51.27 125.81
N ARG A 323 73.72 52.40 125.42
CA ARG A 323 72.86 52.51 124.23
C ARG A 323 73.66 52.51 122.93
N GLU A 324 74.88 53.05 122.96
CA GLU A 324 75.74 53.14 121.78
C GLU A 324 76.33 51.75 121.41
N ILE A 325 76.60 50.93 122.42
CA ILE A 325 77.05 49.54 122.25
C ILE A 325 75.99 48.67 121.55
N ASP A 326 74.71 48.84 121.88
CA ASP A 326 73.62 48.06 121.28
C ASP A 326 73.32 48.45 119.82
N PHE A 327 73.54 49.71 119.44
CA PHE A 327 73.39 50.16 118.06
C PHE A 327 74.36 49.43 117.10
N LEU A 328 75.63 49.28 117.50
CA LEU A 328 76.65 48.61 116.69
C LEU A 328 76.38 47.10 116.51
N LYS A 329 75.81 46.44 117.52
CA LYS A 329 75.40 45.02 117.42
C LYS A 329 74.32 44.81 116.35
N LEU A 330 73.35 45.72 116.28
CA LEU A 330 72.23 45.62 115.34
C LEU A 330 72.70 45.71 113.88
N GLN A 331 73.64 46.62 113.59
CA GLN A 331 74.19 46.81 112.25
C GLN A 331 74.95 45.58 111.72
N ILE A 332 75.60 44.80 112.60
CA ILE A 332 76.30 43.56 112.21
C ILE A 332 75.29 42.46 111.81
N VAL A 333 74.17 42.34 112.54
CA VAL A 333 73.10 41.37 112.22
C VAL A 333 72.46 41.69 110.87
N GLU A 334 72.25 42.98 110.58
CA GLU A 334 71.65 43.43 109.32
C GLU A 334 72.55 43.12 108.10
N GLN A 335 73.87 43.31 108.23
CA GLN A 335 74.83 42.93 107.18
C GLN A 335 74.90 41.40 106.96
N GLN A 336 74.78 40.58 108.01
CA GLN A 336 74.80 39.13 107.89
C GLN A 336 73.59 38.59 107.10
N ASN A 337 72.40 39.17 107.30
CA ASN A 337 71.18 38.75 106.59
C ASN A 337 71.30 38.93 105.05
N LEU A 338 71.92 40.02 104.60
CA LEU A 338 72.07 40.34 103.17
C LEU A 338 72.95 39.31 102.43
N ILE A 339 73.99 38.80 103.08
CA ILE A 339 74.91 37.77 102.54
C ILE A 339 74.16 36.45 102.32
N ASP A 340 73.24 36.12 103.22
CA ASP A 340 72.43 34.90 103.17
C ASP A 340 71.35 34.93 102.08
N GLU A 341 70.89 36.10 101.64
CA GLU A 341 69.95 36.21 100.50
C GLU A 341 70.67 36.04 99.17
N LEU A 342 71.75 36.79 98.94
CA LEU A 342 72.56 36.73 97.71
C LEU A 342 73.10 35.31 97.46
N SER A 343 73.46 34.59 98.52
CA SER A 343 73.93 33.19 98.45
C SER A 343 72.87 32.22 97.91
N LYS A 344 71.58 32.45 98.19
CA LYS A 344 70.47 31.59 97.75
C LYS A 344 70.12 31.78 96.27
N GLU A 345 70.45 32.92 95.67
CA GLU A 345 70.09 33.24 94.29
C GLU A 345 71.05 32.61 93.26
N ARG A 346 72.36 32.65 93.53
CA ARG A 346 73.41 31.94 92.79
C ARG A 346 73.04 30.47 92.51
N ASP A 347 72.50 29.78 93.50
CA ASP A 347 72.24 28.35 93.46
C ASP A 347 70.95 27.97 92.72
N LYS A 348 70.13 28.96 92.34
CA LYS A 348 69.03 28.79 91.37
C LYS A 348 69.56 28.80 89.93
N LEU A 349 70.41 29.78 89.59
CA LEU A 349 70.96 29.97 88.24
C LEU A 349 71.80 28.76 87.77
N LEU A 350 72.57 28.14 88.67
CA LEU A 350 73.36 26.94 88.37
C LEU A 350 72.52 25.73 87.94
N ARG A 351 71.24 25.66 88.33
CA ARG A 351 70.33 24.55 87.95
C ARG A 351 69.83 24.73 86.52
N TYR A 352 69.40 25.94 86.16
CA TYR A 352 68.94 26.30 84.82
C TYR A 352 69.99 25.99 83.73
N ARG A 353 71.28 26.27 84.02
CA ARG A 353 72.39 26.01 83.10
C ARG A 353 72.63 24.51 82.79
N LYS A 354 72.17 23.59 83.65
CA LYS A 354 72.35 22.13 83.44
C LYS A 354 71.30 21.52 82.50
N GLN A 355 70.08 22.05 82.42
CA GLN A 355 69.02 21.48 81.56
C GLN A 355 69.27 21.71 80.06
N ARG A 356 69.78 22.88 79.64
CA ARG A 356 69.98 23.21 78.20
C ARG A 356 71.00 22.33 77.45
N LYS A 357 71.78 21.46 78.11
CA LYS A 357 72.81 20.62 77.46
C LYS A 357 72.33 19.25 76.97
N LYS A 358 71.05 18.87 77.17
CA LYS A 358 70.58 17.48 76.93
C LYS A 358 69.85 17.23 75.60
N MET A 359 69.75 18.22 74.71
CA MET A 359 68.85 18.23 73.53
C MET A 359 69.58 18.38 72.18
N ALA A 360 70.66 17.60 71.92
CA ALA A 360 71.32 17.60 70.60
C ALA A 360 72.19 16.35 70.34
N LYS A 361 71.76 15.46 69.42
CA LYS A 361 72.58 14.55 68.56
C LYS A 361 71.68 13.59 67.76
N LEU A 362 71.95 13.41 66.46
CA LEU A 362 71.44 12.33 65.58
C LEU A 362 72.52 11.96 64.52
N PRO A 363 72.64 10.69 64.07
CA PRO A 363 73.63 10.25 63.07
C PRO A 363 73.08 10.09 61.64
N LYS A 364 73.97 9.83 60.66
CA LYS A 364 73.65 9.53 59.24
C LYS A 364 74.43 8.30 58.76
N GLY A 365 73.83 7.48 57.88
CA GLY A 365 74.58 6.51 57.04
C GLY A 365 73.81 5.25 56.61
N MET A 366 73.10 5.29 55.47
CA MET A 366 72.50 4.09 54.83
C MET A 366 72.64 4.06 53.29
N ALA A 367 73.31 5.03 52.67
CA ALA A 367 73.24 5.28 51.22
C ALA A 367 74.41 4.68 50.40
N LYS A 368 74.84 3.44 50.68
CA LYS A 368 75.97 2.81 49.95
C LYS A 368 75.81 1.34 49.57
N GLU A 369 75.04 0.54 50.30
CA GLU A 369 74.92 -0.91 50.05
C GLU A 369 73.94 -1.23 48.91
N GLU A 370 72.86 -0.45 48.79
CA GLU A 370 71.79 -0.63 47.79
C GLU A 370 72.29 -0.60 46.34
N THR A 371 73.29 0.24 46.04
CA THR A 371 73.87 0.38 44.70
C THR A 371 74.66 -0.83 44.23
N GLU A 372 75.20 -1.65 45.13
CA GLU A 372 76.10 -2.77 44.76
C GLU A 372 75.35 -4.08 44.48
N LEU A 373 74.17 -4.25 45.10
CA LEU A 373 73.28 -5.39 44.81
C LEU A 373 72.71 -5.31 43.38
N ARG A 374 72.28 -4.11 42.97
CA ARG A 374 71.57 -3.87 41.69
C ARG A 374 72.41 -4.21 40.45
N PHE A 375 73.74 -4.08 40.53
CA PHE A 375 74.65 -4.37 39.42
C PHE A 375 74.81 -5.86 39.14
N ARG A 376 74.84 -6.71 40.17
CA ARG A 376 74.96 -8.17 40.03
C ARG A 376 73.75 -8.77 39.30
N GLN A 377 72.54 -8.29 39.64
CA GLN A 377 71.28 -8.81 39.12
C GLN A 377 71.15 -8.64 37.59
N LEU A 378 71.51 -7.47 37.07
CA LEU A 378 71.44 -7.14 35.63
C LEU A 378 72.34 -8.03 34.75
N THR A 379 73.45 -8.54 35.31
CA THR A 379 74.41 -9.37 34.58
C THR A 379 73.86 -10.78 34.26
N MET A 380 72.99 -11.31 35.13
CA MET A 380 72.40 -12.66 34.96
C MET A 380 71.37 -12.70 33.83
N GLU A 381 70.53 -11.67 33.70
CA GLU A 381 69.43 -11.65 32.72
C GLU A 381 69.96 -11.60 31.28
N TYR A 382 71.04 -10.86 31.03
CA TYR A 382 71.71 -10.82 29.72
C TYR A 382 72.16 -12.20 29.23
N GLN A 383 72.70 -13.03 30.13
CA GLN A 383 73.14 -14.40 29.82
C GLN A 383 71.99 -15.41 29.68
N ALA A 384 70.76 -15.07 30.08
CA ALA A 384 69.58 -15.87 29.79
C ALA A 384 69.10 -15.60 28.35
N LEU A 385 69.01 -14.32 27.98
CA LEU A 385 68.46 -13.89 26.69
C LEU A 385 69.26 -14.42 25.49
N GLN A 386 70.60 -14.42 25.57
CA GLN A 386 71.47 -14.93 24.50
C GLN A 386 71.23 -16.43 24.19
N ARG A 387 70.88 -17.25 25.19
CA ARG A 387 70.61 -18.69 25.00
C ARG A 387 69.25 -18.97 24.39
N ALA A 388 68.25 -18.14 24.69
CA ALA A 388 66.92 -18.24 24.07
C ALA A 388 66.98 -17.95 22.55
N TYR A 389 67.80 -16.97 22.13
CA TYR A 389 67.93 -16.59 20.72
C TYR A 389 68.50 -17.72 19.85
N ALA A 390 69.52 -18.44 20.34
CA ALA A 390 70.15 -19.54 19.60
C ALA A 390 69.18 -20.70 19.30
N LEU A 391 68.35 -21.08 20.28
CA LEU A 391 67.38 -22.18 20.13
C LEU A 391 66.26 -21.88 19.11
N LEU A 392 65.87 -20.61 18.96
CA LEU A 392 64.88 -20.19 17.97
C LEU A 392 65.42 -20.29 16.53
N GLN A 393 66.73 -20.10 16.33
CA GLN A 393 67.33 -20.11 15.00
C GLN A 393 67.49 -21.53 14.42
N GLU A 394 67.54 -22.55 15.28
CA GLU A 394 67.66 -23.97 14.89
C GLU A 394 66.35 -24.54 14.31
N GLN A 395 65.18 -24.02 14.73
CA GLN A 395 63.87 -24.55 14.32
C GLN A 395 63.39 -24.11 12.92
N VAL A 396 64.07 -23.17 12.27
CA VAL A 396 63.59 -22.53 11.02
C VAL A 396 64.25 -23.13 9.75
N GLY A 397 65.22 -24.04 9.91
CA GLY A 397 66.14 -24.46 8.83
C GLY A 397 65.78 -25.71 8.01
N GLY A 398 64.57 -26.27 8.12
CA GLY A 398 64.27 -27.63 7.63
C GLY A 398 63.25 -27.74 6.49
N THR A 399 63.74 -27.82 5.25
CA THR A 399 63.09 -28.40 4.03
C THR A 399 61.54 -28.36 3.96
N LEU A 400 61.00 -27.39 3.24
CA LEU A 400 59.59 -27.37 2.84
C LEU A 400 59.34 -28.37 1.69
N ASP A 401 58.46 -29.34 1.95
CA ASP A 401 57.96 -30.33 1.00
C ASP A 401 56.90 -29.67 0.11
N ALA A 402 57.21 -29.46 -1.18
CA ALA A 402 56.40 -28.66 -2.08
C ALA A 402 54.96 -29.20 -2.28
N GLU A 403 54.75 -30.52 -2.17
CA GLU A 403 53.38 -31.07 -2.22
C GLU A 403 52.58 -30.72 -0.96
N ARG A 404 53.24 -30.64 0.21
CA ARG A 404 52.60 -30.17 1.44
C ARG A 404 52.33 -28.68 1.36
N GLU A 405 53.26 -27.87 0.84
CA GLU A 405 53.01 -26.44 0.64
C GLU A 405 51.81 -26.20 -0.27
N VAL A 406 51.67 -26.93 -1.40
CA VAL A 406 50.52 -26.80 -2.29
C VAL A 406 49.22 -27.20 -1.58
N LYS A 407 49.17 -28.36 -0.91
CA LYS A 407 47.96 -28.81 -0.19
C LYS A 407 47.59 -27.89 0.98
N THR A 408 48.58 -27.40 1.73
CA THR A 408 48.38 -26.40 2.80
C THR A 408 47.91 -25.07 2.22
N ARG A 409 48.41 -24.64 1.05
CA ARG A 409 48.00 -23.42 0.38
C ARG A 409 46.57 -23.51 -0.18
N GLU A 410 46.19 -24.63 -0.78
CA GLU A 410 44.81 -24.90 -1.21
C GLU A 410 43.85 -24.91 -0.01
N GLN A 411 44.23 -25.58 1.07
CA GLN A 411 43.44 -25.63 2.31
C GLN A 411 43.30 -24.23 2.94
N LEU A 412 44.39 -23.48 3.07
CA LEU A 412 44.37 -22.09 3.54
C LEU A 412 43.54 -21.18 2.62
N GLN A 413 43.56 -21.40 1.30
CA GLN A 413 42.76 -20.62 0.35
C GLN A 413 41.26 -20.91 0.48
N ALA A 414 40.87 -22.17 0.75
CA ALA A 414 39.50 -22.52 1.11
C ALA A 414 39.08 -21.99 2.50
N GLU A 415 39.99 -21.93 3.47
CA GLU A 415 39.76 -21.33 4.79
C GLU A 415 39.63 -19.79 4.71
N ILE A 416 40.43 -19.13 3.86
CA ILE A 416 40.31 -17.70 3.54
C ILE A 416 38.95 -17.41 2.90
N GLN A 417 38.48 -18.21 1.93
CA GLN A 417 37.15 -18.02 1.33
C GLN A 417 36.02 -18.13 2.36
N ARG A 418 36.07 -19.14 3.26
CA ARG A 418 35.11 -19.26 4.37
C ARG A 418 35.19 -18.09 5.35
N ALA A 419 36.38 -17.57 5.60
CA ALA A 419 36.59 -16.39 6.44
C ALA A 419 36.03 -15.12 5.77
N GLN A 420 36.19 -14.97 4.45
CA GLN A 420 35.63 -13.85 3.68
C GLN A 420 34.09 -13.84 3.73
N THR A 421 33.42 -14.95 3.41
CA THR A 421 31.94 -15.03 3.54
C THR A 421 31.48 -14.75 4.96
N ARG A 422 32.21 -15.25 5.97
CA ARG A 422 31.89 -14.98 7.38
C ARG A 422 32.14 -13.52 7.79
N VAL A 423 33.08 -12.82 7.16
CA VAL A 423 33.27 -11.37 7.34
C VAL A 423 32.12 -10.62 6.68
N GLU A 424 31.74 -10.94 5.45
CA GLU A 424 30.59 -10.32 4.77
C GLU A 424 29.27 -10.48 5.56
N ASP A 425 29.04 -11.66 6.17
CA ASP A 425 27.87 -11.89 7.01
C ASP A 425 27.95 -11.16 8.36
N LEU A 426 29.15 -11.02 8.94
CA LEU A 426 29.37 -10.21 10.14
C LEU A 426 29.25 -8.70 9.85
N GLU A 427 29.64 -8.24 8.66
CA GLU A 427 29.49 -6.84 8.23
C GLU A 427 28.02 -6.48 8.01
N LYS A 428 27.21 -7.38 7.42
CA LYS A 428 25.74 -7.23 7.36
C LYS A 428 25.14 -7.17 8.76
N ALA A 429 25.46 -8.12 9.63
CA ALA A 429 24.98 -8.15 11.01
C ALA A 429 25.42 -6.92 11.82
N LEU A 430 26.59 -6.34 11.53
CA LEU A 430 27.07 -5.11 12.15
C LEU A 430 26.35 -3.86 11.61
N ALA A 431 25.99 -3.84 10.32
CA ALA A 431 25.17 -2.78 9.72
C ALA A 431 23.73 -2.81 10.27
N GLU A 432 23.13 -3.99 10.38
CA GLU A 432 21.85 -4.22 11.05
C GLU A 432 21.92 -3.82 12.53
N GLN A 433 22.98 -4.19 13.26
CA GLN A 433 23.20 -3.72 14.63
C GLN A 433 23.40 -2.19 14.70
N GLY A 434 23.96 -1.56 13.67
CA GLY A 434 24.06 -0.11 13.55
C GLY A 434 22.69 0.56 13.44
N GLN A 435 21.80 0.01 12.62
CA GLN A 435 20.41 0.47 12.50
C GLN A 435 19.61 0.23 13.79
N ILE A 436 19.79 -0.95 14.42
CA ILE A 436 19.19 -1.26 15.74
C ILE A 436 19.64 -0.23 16.78
N LYS A 437 20.95 0.08 16.87
CA LYS A 437 21.47 1.11 17.79
C LYS A 437 20.94 2.52 17.51
N GLN A 438 20.68 2.86 16.25
CA GLN A 438 20.00 4.12 15.91
C GLN A 438 18.56 4.13 16.41
N MET A 439 17.81 3.04 16.19
CA MET A 439 16.45 2.90 16.72
C MET A 439 16.41 2.87 18.26
N GLU A 440 17.36 2.21 18.93
CA GLU A 440 17.51 2.22 20.40
C GLU A 440 17.77 3.65 20.93
N MET A 441 18.59 4.44 20.24
CA MET A 441 18.85 5.85 20.60
C MET A 441 17.63 6.75 20.36
N GLU A 442 16.89 6.56 19.26
CA GLU A 442 15.64 7.31 19.03
C GLU A 442 14.53 6.88 19.99
N GLU A 443 14.41 5.59 20.31
CA GLU A 443 13.47 5.09 21.32
C GLU A 443 13.82 5.64 22.71
N ALA A 444 15.10 5.71 23.08
CA ALA A 444 15.55 6.35 24.31
C ALA A 444 15.23 7.86 24.33
N ARG A 445 15.40 8.56 23.21
CA ARG A 445 15.05 9.99 23.08
C ARG A 445 13.54 10.21 23.24
N LEU A 446 12.73 9.44 22.51
CA LEU A 446 11.26 9.48 22.58
C LEU A 446 10.74 9.07 23.97
N LYS A 447 11.37 8.11 24.66
CA LYS A 447 11.06 7.79 26.07
C LYS A 447 11.30 8.97 27.01
N HIS A 448 12.36 9.75 26.79
CA HIS A 448 12.63 10.96 27.57
C HIS A 448 11.62 12.07 27.25
N GLU A 449 11.36 12.35 25.96
CA GLU A 449 10.34 13.32 25.52
C GLU A 449 8.94 13.00 26.08
N VAL A 450 8.57 11.70 26.10
CA VAL A 450 7.30 11.22 26.69
C VAL A 450 7.27 11.30 28.21
N GLN A 451 8.41 11.19 28.90
CA GLN A 451 8.46 11.37 30.35
C GLN A 451 8.40 12.86 30.72
N ASP A 452 9.14 13.72 30.05
CA ASP A 452 9.10 15.17 30.24
C ASP A 452 7.68 15.73 30.04
N ALA A 453 6.94 15.19 29.07
CA ALA A 453 5.54 15.54 28.84
C ALA A 453 4.58 15.04 29.95
N LYS A 454 4.89 13.93 30.62
CA LYS A 454 4.12 13.48 31.81
C LYS A 454 4.43 14.34 33.02
N ASP A 455 5.71 14.59 33.30
CA ASP A 455 6.14 15.41 34.42
C ASP A 455 5.56 16.84 34.31
N GLN A 456 5.44 17.36 33.08
CA GLN A 456 4.71 18.60 32.79
C GLN A 456 3.20 18.50 33.02
N ASN A 457 2.55 17.40 32.62
CA ASN A 457 1.11 17.19 32.87
C ASN A 457 0.80 17.02 34.37
N GLU A 458 1.60 16.25 35.11
CA GLU A 458 1.46 16.12 36.56
C GLU A 458 1.65 17.49 37.25
N LEU A 459 2.63 18.29 36.82
CA LEU A 459 2.82 19.66 37.31
C LEU A 459 1.63 20.58 36.98
N LEU A 460 1.00 20.41 35.82
CA LEU A 460 -0.23 21.13 35.45
C LEU A 460 -1.44 20.68 36.28
N GLU A 461 -1.61 19.39 36.54
CA GLU A 461 -2.65 18.87 37.45
C GLU A 461 -2.46 19.41 38.88
N PHE A 462 -1.25 19.36 39.42
CA PHE A 462 -0.93 19.99 40.71
C PHE A 462 -1.22 21.50 40.70
N ARG A 463 -0.94 22.20 39.58
CA ARG A 463 -1.21 23.63 39.47
C ARG A 463 -2.71 23.95 39.36
N ILE A 464 -3.50 23.13 38.67
CA ILE A 464 -4.97 23.25 38.63
C ILE A 464 -5.53 23.03 40.03
N LEU A 465 -5.10 21.98 40.74
CA LEU A 465 -5.51 21.72 42.12
C LEU A 465 -5.10 22.86 43.07
N GLU A 466 -3.90 23.44 42.93
CA GLU A 466 -3.45 24.59 43.71
C GLU A 466 -4.25 25.88 43.43
N LEU A 467 -4.82 26.01 42.22
CA LEU A 467 -5.70 27.11 41.82
C LEU A 467 -7.12 26.91 42.37
N GLU A 468 -7.71 25.72 42.21
CA GLU A 468 -9.02 25.39 42.82
C GLU A 468 -8.98 25.49 44.36
N GLU A 469 -7.89 25.04 44.98
CA GLU A 469 -7.72 25.09 46.44
C GLU A 469 -7.53 26.54 46.92
N ARG A 470 -6.98 27.45 46.08
CA ARG A 470 -7.00 28.90 46.34
C ARG A 470 -8.39 29.49 46.16
N GLU A 471 -9.11 29.12 45.12
CA GLU A 471 -10.48 29.58 44.84
C GLU A 471 -11.42 29.22 46.02
N ARG A 472 -11.35 27.98 46.51
CA ARG A 472 -12.11 27.50 47.68
C ARG A 472 -11.70 28.16 49.01
N LYS A 473 -10.51 28.75 49.11
CA LYS A 473 -9.98 29.39 50.34
C LYS A 473 -10.00 30.92 50.31
N SER A 474 -10.27 31.53 49.17
CA SER A 474 -10.47 32.98 49.09
C SER A 474 -11.80 33.37 49.75
N PRO A 475 -11.89 34.50 50.48
CA PRO A 475 -13.17 35.04 50.90
C PRO A 475 -14.05 35.29 49.67
N ALA A 476 -15.33 34.88 49.73
CA ALA A 476 -16.23 34.88 48.58
C ALA A 476 -16.55 36.29 48.05
N ILE A 477 -15.70 36.79 47.15
CA ILE A 477 -16.03 37.86 46.22
C ILE A 477 -16.95 37.23 45.18
N ASN A 478 -18.25 37.52 45.25
CA ASN A 478 -19.27 36.95 44.37
C ASN A 478 -19.15 37.48 42.93
N PHE A 479 -18.17 36.99 42.19
CA PHE A 479 -18.17 37.05 40.73
C PHE A 479 -19.37 36.25 40.23
N HIS A 480 -20.41 36.97 39.85
CA HIS A 480 -21.53 36.39 39.13
C HIS A 480 -21.01 36.03 37.74
N HIS A 481 -21.02 34.74 37.39
CA HIS A 481 -20.64 34.29 36.04
C HIS A 481 -21.59 34.89 35.00
N THR A 482 -21.22 36.04 34.44
CA THR A 482 -21.67 36.44 33.10
C THR A 482 -21.16 35.40 32.10
N PRO A 483 -21.99 34.97 31.13
CA PRO A 483 -21.53 34.05 30.08
C PRO A 483 -20.31 34.61 29.35
N PHE A 484 -19.37 33.73 28.99
CA PHE A 484 -18.24 34.10 28.14
C PHE A 484 -18.77 34.67 26.83
N VAL A 485 -18.38 35.91 26.52
CA VAL A 485 -18.72 36.56 25.25
C VAL A 485 -17.60 36.23 24.27
N ASP A 486 -17.93 35.70 23.09
CA ASP A 486 -16.94 35.28 22.11
C ASP A 486 -15.94 36.41 21.79
N GLY A 487 -14.65 36.08 21.84
CA GLY A 487 -13.55 36.99 21.49
C GLY A 487 -13.05 37.93 22.59
N LYS A 488 -13.50 37.82 23.85
CA LYS A 488 -12.90 38.58 24.98
C LYS A 488 -12.43 37.69 26.13
N SER A 489 -11.26 38.00 26.68
CA SER A 489 -10.73 37.29 27.86
C SER A 489 -11.38 37.78 29.17
N PRO A 490 -11.46 36.95 30.24
CA PRO A 490 -11.98 37.39 31.54
C PRO A 490 -11.21 38.57 32.14
N LEU A 491 -9.89 38.64 31.89
CA LEU A 491 -9.04 39.77 32.30
C LEU A 491 -9.44 41.04 31.55
N GLN A 492 -9.69 40.96 30.24
CA GLN A 492 -10.17 42.09 29.43
C GLN A 492 -11.55 42.57 29.88
N VAL A 493 -12.48 41.66 30.22
CA VAL A 493 -13.78 42.02 30.79
C VAL A 493 -13.63 42.72 32.14
N TYR A 494 -12.67 42.30 32.98
CA TYR A 494 -12.41 42.96 34.27
C TYR A 494 -11.73 44.33 34.11
N CYS A 495 -10.76 44.46 33.20
CA CYS A 495 -10.14 45.74 32.87
C CYS A 495 -11.15 46.73 32.24
N GLU A 496 -12.03 46.26 31.35
CA GLU A 496 -13.14 47.07 30.81
C GLU A 496 -14.11 47.53 31.90
N ALA A 497 -14.37 46.69 32.92
CA ALA A 497 -15.20 47.06 34.08
C ALA A 497 -14.53 48.10 35.01
N GLU A 498 -13.21 48.07 35.15
CA GLU A 498 -12.40 49.11 35.80
C GLU A 498 -12.18 50.37 34.90
N GLY A 499 -12.72 50.38 33.68
CA GLY A 499 -12.58 51.49 32.72
C GLY A 499 -11.24 51.55 31.99
N VAL A 500 -10.41 50.51 32.09
CA VAL A 500 -9.09 50.38 31.47
C VAL A 500 -9.22 49.52 30.20
N THR A 501 -9.57 50.14 29.07
CA THR A 501 -9.85 49.39 27.83
C THR A 501 -8.59 48.93 27.09
N ASP A 502 -7.54 49.75 27.07
CA ASP A 502 -6.37 49.55 26.19
C ASP A 502 -5.04 49.77 26.94
N ILE A 503 -4.45 48.68 27.46
CA ILE A 503 -3.10 48.71 28.05
C ILE A 503 -2.06 48.52 26.94
N LEU A 504 -1.83 49.57 26.15
CA LEU A 504 -0.78 49.58 25.12
C LEU A 504 0.60 49.62 25.79
N VAL A 505 1.28 48.46 25.83
CA VAL A 505 2.65 48.31 26.36
C VAL A 505 3.62 49.30 25.70
N THR A 506 3.48 49.53 24.39
CA THR A 506 4.25 50.50 23.61
C THR A 506 3.97 51.97 23.98
N GLU A 507 2.83 52.28 24.58
CA GLU A 507 2.52 53.61 25.10
C GLU A 507 3.02 53.78 26.55
N LEU A 508 2.89 52.74 27.37
CA LEU A 508 3.47 52.73 28.72
C LEU A 508 5.01 52.80 28.69
N MET A 509 5.66 52.12 27.75
CA MET A 509 7.11 52.23 27.54
C MET A 509 7.51 53.66 27.16
N LYS A 510 6.81 54.32 26.24
CA LYS A 510 7.04 55.75 25.92
C LYS A 510 6.88 56.66 27.14
N LYS A 511 5.87 56.40 27.99
CA LYS A 511 5.66 57.16 29.24
C LYS A 511 6.80 56.91 30.25
N LEU A 512 7.32 55.69 30.35
CA LEU A 512 8.49 55.37 31.19
C LEU A 512 9.80 55.93 30.64
N ASP A 513 10.00 55.97 29.33
CA ASP A 513 11.16 56.62 28.70
C ASP A 513 11.17 58.13 29.02
N ILE A 514 10.03 58.81 28.82
CA ILE A 514 9.85 60.24 29.15
C ILE A 514 10.06 60.52 30.66
N LEU A 515 9.67 59.58 31.53
CA LEU A 515 9.94 59.69 32.98
C LEU A 515 11.43 59.45 33.29
N GLY A 516 12.09 58.50 32.62
CA GLY A 516 13.51 58.19 32.80
C GLY A 516 14.44 59.34 32.41
N ASP A 517 14.06 60.13 31.41
CA ASP A 517 14.79 61.35 31.00
C ASP A 517 14.63 62.52 31.99
N ASN A 518 13.79 62.41 33.03
CA ASN A 518 13.53 63.48 33.99
C ASN A 518 14.57 63.52 35.12
N ALA A 519 15.53 64.45 35.01
CA ALA A 519 16.65 64.62 35.94
C ALA A 519 16.30 64.92 37.41
N ASN A 520 15.02 65.10 37.76
CA ASN A 520 14.56 65.32 39.14
C ASN A 520 14.17 64.04 39.90
N LEU A 521 14.19 62.85 39.28
CA LEU A 521 13.91 61.59 39.97
C LEU A 521 14.98 61.25 41.01
N THR A 522 14.56 60.80 42.19
CA THR A 522 15.48 60.22 43.19
C THR A 522 16.04 58.87 42.72
N ASN A 523 17.16 58.44 43.32
CA ASN A 523 17.79 57.15 42.98
C ASN A 523 16.82 55.96 43.11
N GLU A 524 15.90 55.98 44.07
CA GLU A 524 14.91 54.92 44.27
C GLU A 524 13.86 54.91 43.16
N GLU A 525 13.35 56.09 42.77
CA GLU A 525 12.41 56.24 41.65
C GLU A 525 13.06 55.85 40.30
N GLN A 526 14.33 56.21 40.09
CA GLN A 526 15.10 55.78 38.89
C GLN A 526 15.20 54.25 38.81
N VAL A 527 15.47 53.56 39.94
CA VAL A 527 15.46 52.10 39.98
C VAL A 527 14.06 51.53 39.68
N VAL A 528 13.00 52.13 40.21
CA VAL A 528 11.61 51.71 39.91
C VAL A 528 11.26 51.88 38.44
N VAL A 529 11.65 52.99 37.79
CA VAL A 529 11.44 53.21 36.35
C VAL A 529 12.20 52.17 35.50
N ILE A 530 13.45 51.87 35.84
CA ILE A 530 14.26 50.84 35.15
C ILE A 530 13.66 49.43 35.34
N GLN A 531 13.16 49.11 36.53
CA GLN A 531 12.48 47.84 36.81
C GLN A 531 11.17 47.72 36.03
N ALA A 532 10.30 48.74 36.07
CA ALA A 532 9.05 48.77 35.33
C ALA A 532 9.27 48.63 33.81
N ARG A 533 10.28 49.34 33.26
CA ARG A 533 10.67 49.27 31.85
C ARG A 533 11.14 47.86 31.46
N THR A 534 11.88 47.20 32.35
CA THR A 534 12.34 45.82 32.18
C THR A 534 11.16 44.83 32.19
N VAL A 535 10.22 45.00 33.12
CA VAL A 535 8.99 44.19 33.19
C VAL A 535 8.13 44.36 31.92
N LEU A 536 7.94 45.58 31.42
CA LEU A 536 7.23 45.81 30.16
C LEU A 536 7.97 45.20 28.95
N THR A 537 9.29 45.32 28.89
CA THR A 537 10.11 44.70 27.81
C THR A 537 10.01 43.18 27.82
N LEU A 538 9.82 42.55 28.99
CA LEU A 538 9.56 41.12 29.10
C LEU A 538 8.11 40.79 28.71
N ALA A 539 7.12 41.58 29.15
CA ALA A 539 5.73 41.41 28.78
C ALA A 539 5.49 41.52 27.26
N GLU A 540 6.12 42.49 26.59
CA GLU A 540 6.07 42.66 25.14
C GLU A 540 6.59 41.42 24.39
N LYS A 541 7.70 40.83 24.84
CA LYS A 541 8.24 39.58 24.29
C LYS A 541 7.35 38.36 24.55
N TRP A 542 6.69 38.30 25.70
CA TRP A 542 5.72 37.24 26.00
C TRP A 542 4.46 37.38 25.12
N LEU A 543 3.95 38.60 24.92
CA LEU A 543 2.82 38.87 24.04
C LEU A 543 3.15 38.52 22.58
N GLN A 544 4.28 38.99 22.04
CA GLN A 544 4.74 38.61 20.70
C GLN A 544 4.83 37.08 20.56
N ARG A 545 5.33 36.38 21.58
CA ARG A 545 5.43 34.92 21.53
C ARG A 545 4.07 34.22 21.55
N ILE A 546 3.08 34.78 22.25
CA ILE A 546 1.70 34.31 22.22
C ILE A 546 1.10 34.54 20.83
N GLU A 547 1.22 35.74 20.26
CA GLU A 547 0.75 36.09 18.91
C GLU A 547 1.36 35.18 17.82
N GLU A 548 2.66 34.86 17.91
CA GLU A 548 3.35 33.90 17.04
C GLU A 548 2.73 32.49 17.15
N THR A 549 2.43 32.02 18.37
CA THR A 549 1.82 30.71 18.58
C THR A 549 0.35 30.66 18.18
N GLU A 550 -0.42 31.73 18.43
CA GLU A 550 -1.81 31.84 17.99
C GLU A 550 -1.88 31.83 16.46
N SER A 551 -1.05 32.64 15.79
CA SER A 551 -0.93 32.67 14.33
C SER A 551 -0.48 31.32 13.74
N ALA A 552 0.19 30.46 14.51
CA ALA A 552 0.53 29.09 14.11
C ALA A 552 -0.62 28.09 14.35
N LEU A 553 -1.37 28.25 15.43
CA LEU A 553 -2.55 27.43 15.76
C LEU A 553 -3.72 27.73 14.81
N GLN A 554 -4.00 29.01 14.51
CA GLN A 554 -5.02 29.41 13.55
C GLN A 554 -4.77 28.80 12.16
N ARG A 555 -3.52 28.80 11.67
CA ARG A 555 -3.15 28.13 10.42
C ARG A 555 -3.42 26.62 10.47
N LYS A 556 -2.92 25.93 11.50
CA LYS A 556 -3.19 24.49 11.70
C LYS A 556 -4.68 24.15 11.78
N MET A 557 -5.50 25.05 12.35
CA MET A 557 -6.94 24.88 12.43
C MET A 557 -7.57 24.91 11.03
N VAL A 558 -7.21 25.89 10.19
CA VAL A 558 -7.65 25.97 8.79
C VAL A 558 -7.15 24.77 7.96
N ASP A 559 -5.90 24.35 8.16
CA ASP A 559 -5.33 23.16 7.51
C ASP A 559 -6.18 21.91 7.84
N LEU A 560 -6.45 21.67 9.12
CA LEU A 560 -7.27 20.56 9.62
C LEU A 560 -8.74 20.63 9.16
N GLU A 561 -9.32 21.83 9.03
CA GLU A 561 -10.65 22.01 8.46
C GLU A 561 -10.69 21.62 6.98
N SER A 562 -9.65 21.94 6.21
CA SER A 562 -9.52 21.53 4.81
C SER A 562 -9.31 20.02 4.64
N GLU A 563 -8.50 19.38 5.48
CA GLU A 563 -8.33 17.93 5.51
C GLU A 563 -9.65 17.22 5.88
N LYS A 564 -10.36 17.73 6.89
CA LYS A 564 -11.68 17.24 7.30
C LYS A 564 -12.71 17.33 6.16
N GLU A 565 -12.71 18.41 5.37
CA GLU A 565 -13.59 18.53 4.21
C GLU A 565 -13.22 17.53 3.11
N LEU A 566 -11.91 17.32 2.86
CA LEU A 566 -11.41 16.32 1.91
C LEU A 566 -11.80 14.89 2.32
N PHE A 567 -11.58 14.51 3.59
CA PHE A 567 -12.02 13.21 4.12
C PHE A 567 -13.54 13.04 4.07
N SER A 568 -14.31 14.12 4.29
CA SER A 568 -15.78 14.08 4.17
C SER A 568 -16.23 13.78 2.74
N LYS A 569 -15.57 14.37 1.74
CA LYS A 569 -15.82 14.08 0.31
C LYS A 569 -15.42 12.67 -0.06
N GLN A 570 -14.23 12.21 0.35
CA GLN A 570 -13.76 10.84 0.13
C GLN A 570 -14.71 9.80 0.75
N LYS A 571 -15.22 10.06 1.96
CA LYS A 571 -16.25 9.21 2.58
C LYS A 571 -17.53 9.17 1.74
N GLY A 572 -18.02 10.31 1.27
CA GLY A 572 -19.21 10.40 0.42
C GLY A 572 -19.10 9.50 -0.83
N TYR A 573 -17.98 9.58 -1.56
CA TYR A 573 -17.75 8.70 -2.72
C TYR A 573 -17.68 7.22 -2.36
N LEU A 574 -17.16 6.85 -1.19
CA LEU A 574 -17.14 5.46 -0.72
C LEU A 574 -18.53 4.96 -0.31
N ASP A 575 -19.35 5.80 0.31
CA ASP A 575 -20.74 5.48 0.66
C ASP A 575 -21.60 5.29 -0.62
N GLU A 576 -21.48 6.19 -1.61
CA GLU A 576 -22.13 6.09 -2.93
C GLU A 576 -21.70 4.81 -3.69
N GLU A 577 -20.41 4.50 -3.69
CA GLU A 577 -19.84 3.30 -4.33
C GLU A 577 -20.30 2.00 -3.65
N LEU A 578 -20.54 2.02 -2.33
CA LEU A 578 -21.11 0.89 -1.59
C LEU A 578 -22.58 0.68 -1.92
N ASP A 579 -23.39 1.74 -1.95
CA ASP A 579 -24.81 1.64 -2.32
C ASP A 579 -24.97 1.20 -3.79
N TYR A 580 -24.10 1.63 -4.71
CA TYR A 580 -24.07 1.08 -6.07
C TYR A 580 -23.77 -0.43 -6.07
N ARG A 581 -22.73 -0.88 -5.35
CA ARG A 581 -22.37 -2.32 -5.31
C ARG A 581 -23.51 -3.15 -4.74
N LYS A 582 -24.18 -2.65 -3.71
CA LYS A 582 -25.38 -3.27 -3.14
C LYS A 582 -26.53 -3.34 -4.15
N GLN A 583 -26.83 -2.24 -4.85
CA GLN A 583 -27.88 -2.23 -5.88
C GLN A 583 -27.58 -3.20 -7.03
N ALA A 584 -26.33 -3.27 -7.50
CA ALA A 584 -25.90 -4.21 -8.53
C ALA A 584 -26.01 -5.68 -8.06
N LEU A 585 -25.64 -5.96 -6.80
CA LEU A 585 -25.79 -7.28 -6.18
C LEU A 585 -27.27 -7.67 -6.02
N ASP A 586 -28.14 -6.76 -5.60
CA ASP A 586 -29.58 -6.99 -5.48
C ASP A 586 -30.23 -7.23 -6.86
N GLN A 587 -29.79 -6.53 -7.90
CA GLN A 587 -30.21 -6.79 -9.29
C GLN A 587 -29.74 -8.17 -9.78
N ALA A 588 -28.49 -8.56 -9.49
CA ALA A 588 -27.96 -9.88 -9.84
C ALA A 588 -28.72 -11.01 -9.13
N HIS A 589 -28.98 -10.89 -7.82
CA HIS A 589 -29.80 -11.84 -7.07
C HIS A 589 -31.24 -11.93 -7.63
N LYS A 590 -31.87 -10.80 -7.97
CA LYS A 590 -33.19 -10.79 -8.60
C LYS A 590 -33.19 -11.56 -9.93
N HIS A 591 -32.17 -11.35 -10.76
CA HIS A 591 -32.07 -12.05 -12.05
C HIS A 591 -31.77 -13.55 -11.91
N ILE A 592 -30.98 -13.95 -10.90
CA ILE A 592 -30.78 -15.36 -10.54
C ILE A 592 -32.13 -16.00 -10.16
N LEU A 593 -32.93 -15.35 -9.30
CA LEU A 593 -34.25 -15.86 -8.90
C LEU A 593 -35.23 -15.95 -10.08
N GLU A 594 -35.18 -15.00 -11.03
CA GLU A 594 -35.95 -15.06 -12.28
C GLU A 594 -35.53 -16.25 -13.16
N LEU A 595 -34.22 -16.50 -13.31
CA LEU A 595 -33.69 -17.63 -14.06
C LEU A 595 -34.01 -18.97 -13.39
N GLU A 596 -33.92 -19.05 -12.06
CA GLU A 596 -34.28 -20.24 -11.28
C GLU A 596 -35.79 -20.56 -11.41
N ALA A 597 -36.66 -19.54 -11.34
CA ALA A 597 -38.09 -19.71 -11.57
C ALA A 597 -38.39 -20.20 -12.99
N MET A 598 -37.80 -19.56 -14.03
CA MET A 598 -37.99 -19.99 -15.42
C MET A 598 -37.46 -21.41 -15.69
N LEU A 599 -36.35 -21.81 -15.06
CA LEU A 599 -35.84 -23.18 -15.13
C LEU A 599 -36.77 -24.18 -14.44
N TYR A 600 -37.34 -23.81 -13.29
CA TYR A 600 -38.30 -24.65 -12.56
C TYR A 600 -39.59 -24.86 -13.35
N ASP A 601 -40.15 -23.80 -13.93
CA ASP A 601 -41.33 -23.86 -14.81
C ASP A 601 -41.05 -24.69 -16.08
N ALA A 602 -39.88 -24.53 -16.70
CA ALA A 602 -39.47 -25.32 -17.86
C ALA A 602 -39.30 -26.81 -17.55
N LEU A 603 -38.88 -27.16 -16.33
CA LEU A 603 -38.80 -28.54 -15.85
C LEU A 603 -40.16 -29.13 -15.47
N GLN A 604 -41.15 -28.31 -15.08
CA GLN A 604 -42.51 -28.76 -14.78
C GLN A 604 -43.39 -29.00 -16.02
N GLN A 605 -43.07 -28.40 -17.17
CA GLN A 605 -43.80 -28.69 -18.41
C GLN A 605 -43.51 -30.12 -18.90
N GLU A 606 -44.57 -30.89 -19.23
CA GLU A 606 -44.44 -32.29 -19.70
C GLU A 606 -43.47 -32.46 -20.88
N ALA A 607 -43.29 -31.42 -21.69
CA ALA A 607 -42.33 -31.41 -22.79
C ALA A 607 -40.89 -31.64 -22.31
N GLY A 608 -40.48 -31.10 -21.16
CA GLY A 608 -39.12 -31.29 -20.61
C GLY A 608 -38.85 -32.75 -20.25
N ALA A 609 -39.80 -33.40 -19.55
CA ALA A 609 -39.71 -34.82 -19.21
C ALA A 609 -39.70 -35.72 -20.46
N LYS A 610 -40.61 -35.46 -21.41
CA LYS A 610 -40.73 -36.26 -22.65
C LYS A 610 -39.52 -36.05 -23.58
N VAL A 611 -38.98 -34.84 -23.68
CA VAL A 611 -37.73 -34.59 -24.44
C VAL A 611 -36.55 -35.28 -23.78
N ALA A 612 -36.45 -35.30 -22.44
CA ALA A 612 -35.42 -36.09 -21.77
C ALA A 612 -35.54 -37.57 -22.14
N GLU A 613 -36.71 -38.19 -22.02
CA GLU A 613 -36.94 -39.60 -22.37
C GLU A 613 -36.69 -39.93 -23.86
N LEU A 614 -36.89 -38.97 -24.77
CA LEU A 614 -36.65 -39.13 -26.21
C LEU A 614 -35.19 -38.92 -26.65
N LEU A 615 -34.37 -38.22 -25.86
CA LEU A 615 -32.95 -38.01 -26.16
C LEU A 615 -32.11 -39.23 -25.78
N SER A 616 -31.34 -39.76 -26.74
CA SER A 616 -30.35 -40.81 -26.50
C SER A 616 -29.23 -40.35 -25.55
N GLU A 617 -28.50 -41.28 -24.93
CA GLU A 617 -27.39 -40.94 -24.03
C GLU A 617 -26.34 -40.05 -24.71
N GLU A 618 -26.06 -40.29 -25.99
CA GLU A 618 -25.09 -39.49 -26.77
C GLU A 618 -25.58 -38.05 -26.98
N GLU A 619 -26.89 -37.83 -27.18
CA GLU A 619 -27.49 -36.51 -27.34
C GLU A 619 -27.63 -35.79 -25.99
N ARG A 620 -27.96 -36.52 -24.92
CA ARG A 620 -27.97 -36.00 -23.53
C ARG A 620 -26.58 -35.51 -23.12
N GLU A 621 -25.52 -36.27 -23.39
CA GLU A 621 -24.16 -35.87 -23.02
C GLU A 621 -23.66 -34.71 -23.91
N LYS A 622 -24.00 -34.68 -25.21
CA LYS A 622 -23.76 -33.51 -26.08
C LYS A 622 -24.44 -32.24 -25.55
N LEU A 623 -25.71 -32.32 -25.17
CA LEU A 623 -26.48 -31.20 -24.61
C LEU A 623 -25.87 -30.71 -23.29
N LYS A 624 -25.49 -31.63 -22.40
CA LYS A 624 -24.82 -31.34 -21.12
C LYS A 624 -23.45 -30.68 -21.32
N VAL A 625 -22.65 -31.14 -22.29
CA VAL A 625 -21.39 -30.47 -22.67
C VAL A 625 -21.65 -29.06 -23.21
N ALA A 626 -22.67 -28.87 -24.06
CA ALA A 626 -23.04 -27.54 -24.56
C ALA A 626 -23.51 -26.59 -23.45
N VAL A 627 -24.32 -27.07 -22.49
CA VAL A 627 -24.74 -26.30 -21.31
C VAL A 627 -23.55 -25.93 -20.43
N GLU A 628 -22.60 -26.84 -20.21
CA GLU A 628 -21.38 -26.56 -19.44
C GLU A 628 -20.38 -25.67 -20.18
N GLN A 629 -20.40 -25.62 -21.52
CA GLN A 629 -19.70 -24.60 -22.31
C GLN A 629 -20.37 -23.24 -22.17
N TRP A 630 -21.70 -23.17 -22.32
CA TRP A 630 -22.47 -21.92 -22.19
C TRP A 630 -22.32 -21.29 -20.80
N LYS A 631 -22.43 -22.08 -19.72
CA LYS A 631 -22.15 -21.63 -18.35
C LYS A 631 -20.74 -21.04 -18.21
N ARG A 632 -19.72 -21.71 -18.76
CA ARG A 632 -18.33 -21.24 -18.72
C ARG A 632 -18.16 -19.92 -19.48
N GLN A 633 -18.85 -19.77 -20.62
CA GLN A 633 -18.82 -18.55 -21.41
C GLN A 633 -19.52 -17.39 -20.71
N VAL A 634 -20.76 -17.56 -20.21
CA VAL A 634 -21.47 -16.54 -19.42
C VAL A 634 -20.65 -16.13 -18.17
N MET A 635 -20.06 -17.09 -17.46
CA MET A 635 -19.17 -16.78 -16.34
C MET A 635 -17.86 -16.12 -16.78
N SER A 636 -17.44 -16.20 -18.04
CA SER A 636 -16.31 -15.44 -18.57
C SER A 636 -16.72 -14.00 -18.87
N GLU A 637 -17.81 -13.84 -19.63
CA GLU A 637 -18.38 -12.54 -20.04
C GLU A 637 -18.74 -11.67 -18.83
N LEU A 638 -19.30 -12.26 -17.75
CA LEU A 638 -19.56 -11.54 -16.49
C LEU A 638 -18.26 -11.01 -15.84
N ARG A 639 -17.23 -11.86 -15.68
CA ARG A 639 -15.96 -11.43 -15.07
C ARG A 639 -15.20 -10.42 -15.93
N GLU A 640 -15.31 -10.51 -17.24
CA GLU A 640 -14.75 -9.51 -18.15
C GLU A 640 -15.47 -8.15 -18.01
N ARG A 641 -16.79 -8.18 -17.80
CA ARG A 641 -17.62 -7.00 -17.54
C ARG A 641 -17.33 -6.38 -16.17
N ASP A 642 -17.15 -7.20 -15.13
CA ASP A 642 -16.71 -6.75 -13.80
C ASP A 642 -15.31 -6.09 -13.88
N ALA A 643 -14.38 -6.71 -14.60
CA ALA A 643 -13.05 -6.16 -14.82
C ALA A 643 -13.06 -4.88 -15.65
N GLN A 644 -14.02 -4.72 -16.57
CA GLN A 644 -14.24 -3.49 -17.33
C GLN A 644 -14.75 -2.36 -16.43
N ILE A 645 -15.77 -2.61 -15.61
CA ILE A 645 -16.29 -1.64 -14.62
C ILE A 645 -15.18 -1.23 -13.63
N LEU A 646 -14.32 -2.17 -13.22
CA LEU A 646 -13.18 -1.87 -12.35
C LEU A 646 -12.14 -0.97 -13.03
N ARG A 647 -11.84 -1.19 -14.33
CA ARG A 647 -10.96 -0.29 -15.11
C ARG A 647 -11.52 1.12 -15.20
N GLU A 648 -12.78 1.25 -15.61
CA GLU A 648 -13.49 2.54 -15.74
C GLU A 648 -13.52 3.31 -14.40
N ARG A 649 -13.69 2.61 -13.28
CA ARG A 649 -13.65 3.22 -11.93
C ARG A 649 -12.25 3.60 -11.47
N MET A 650 -11.23 2.81 -11.79
CA MET A 650 -9.84 3.20 -11.52
C MET A 650 -9.44 4.43 -12.35
N GLU A 651 -9.89 4.54 -13.60
CA GLU A 651 -9.64 5.70 -14.46
C GLU A 651 -10.32 6.96 -13.90
N LEU A 652 -11.59 6.87 -13.48
CA LEU A 652 -12.29 7.99 -12.81
C LEU A 652 -11.62 8.40 -11.48
N LEU A 653 -11.18 7.43 -10.66
CA LEU A 653 -10.40 7.72 -9.45
C LEU A 653 -9.05 8.37 -9.76
N GLN A 654 -8.36 7.92 -10.81
CA GLN A 654 -7.09 8.49 -11.23
C GLN A 654 -7.25 9.92 -11.76
N ILE A 655 -8.34 10.21 -12.47
CA ILE A 655 -8.71 11.58 -12.87
C ILE A 655 -8.99 12.45 -11.64
N ALA A 656 -9.75 11.94 -10.66
CA ALA A 656 -10.05 12.65 -9.41
C ALA A 656 -8.83 12.84 -8.49
N GLN A 657 -7.78 12.02 -8.66
CA GLN A 657 -6.52 12.11 -7.91
C GLN A 657 -5.43 12.91 -8.64
N GLN A 658 -5.63 13.33 -9.90
CA GLN A 658 -4.71 14.29 -10.50
C GLN A 658 -4.82 15.62 -9.74
N PRO A 659 -3.70 16.25 -9.33
CA PRO A 659 -3.75 17.55 -8.72
C PRO A 659 -4.30 18.55 -9.74
N SER A 660 -5.47 19.13 -9.45
CA SER A 660 -6.03 20.22 -10.23
C SER A 660 -4.99 21.36 -10.27
N ALA A 661 -4.40 21.55 -11.45
CA ALA A 661 -3.31 22.51 -11.63
C ALA A 661 -3.75 23.88 -11.13
N LYS A 662 -2.88 24.55 -10.35
CA LYS A 662 -3.17 25.80 -9.65
C LYS A 662 -3.92 26.78 -10.54
N VAL A 663 -5.20 27.00 -10.22
CA VAL A 663 -5.90 28.22 -10.63
C VAL A 663 -5.37 29.29 -9.71
N ASP A 664 -4.39 30.05 -10.18
CA ASP A 664 -3.78 31.14 -9.42
C ASP A 664 -4.83 32.24 -9.15
N LEU A 665 -5.43 32.18 -7.96
CA LEU A 665 -6.31 33.19 -7.40
C LEU A 665 -5.50 34.42 -6.98
N CYS A 666 -4.98 35.15 -7.96
CA CYS A 666 -4.48 36.51 -7.76
C CYS A 666 -5.61 37.41 -7.21
N PRO A 667 -5.35 38.21 -6.17
CA PRO A 667 -6.40 38.92 -5.45
C PRO A 667 -6.98 40.08 -6.26
N LEU A 668 -8.29 40.30 -6.11
CA LEU A 668 -9.01 41.42 -6.70
C LEU A 668 -8.57 42.76 -6.06
N THR A 669 -8.04 43.66 -6.88
CA THR A 669 -7.91 45.09 -6.56
C THR A 669 -8.69 45.95 -7.57
N GLY A 670 -8.98 47.19 -7.20
CA GLY A 670 -10.01 48.02 -7.84
C GLY A 670 -9.71 48.53 -9.26
N PRO A 671 -10.72 49.09 -9.95
CA PRO A 671 -10.68 49.30 -11.40
C PRO A 671 -10.17 50.67 -11.83
N GLU A 672 -9.29 50.71 -12.84
CA GLU A 672 -9.09 51.90 -13.67
C GLU A 672 -9.15 51.63 -15.18
N SER A 673 -10.12 52.30 -15.81
CA SER A 673 -10.00 53.04 -17.07
C SER A 673 -9.34 52.43 -18.34
N SER A 674 -10.17 52.43 -19.40
CA SER A 674 -9.81 52.82 -20.77
C SER A 674 -9.19 51.83 -21.77
N ARG A 675 -9.98 51.63 -22.85
CA ARG A 675 -9.57 51.69 -24.27
C ARG A 675 -8.80 50.51 -24.91
N SER A 676 -9.56 49.72 -25.69
CA SER A 676 -9.63 49.87 -27.16
C SER A 676 -9.10 48.73 -28.07
N HIS A 677 -9.95 48.37 -29.05
CA HIS A 677 -9.64 47.74 -30.36
C HIS A 677 -9.35 46.21 -30.34
N ARG A 678 -10.17 45.39 -31.04
CA ARG A 678 -10.13 45.00 -32.49
C ARG A 678 -8.93 44.07 -32.81
N LYS A 679 -9.05 42.94 -33.53
CA LYS A 679 -10.10 42.26 -34.36
C LYS A 679 -9.84 40.73 -34.25
N ARG A 680 -10.83 39.83 -34.23
CA ARG A 680 -11.67 39.27 -35.32
C ARG A 680 -10.89 38.51 -36.43
N GLY A 681 -11.24 37.23 -36.61
CA GLY A 681 -10.82 36.27 -37.66
C GLY A 681 -10.59 34.89 -37.02
N GLU A 682 -11.52 33.93 -37.02
CA GLU A 682 -12.07 33.13 -38.16
C GLU A 682 -10.99 32.19 -38.75
N LEU A 683 -11.00 30.90 -38.36
CA LEU A 683 -11.71 29.78 -39.03
C LEU A 683 -11.03 29.30 -40.34
N ASN A 684 -10.41 28.12 -40.32
CA ASN A 684 -11.07 26.90 -40.83
C ASN A 684 -10.25 25.60 -40.62
N LEU A 685 -10.92 24.47 -40.90
CA LEU A 685 -10.41 23.09 -40.88
C LEU A 685 -9.89 22.65 -42.28
N ASN A 686 -9.49 21.37 -42.39
CA ASN A 686 -9.24 20.56 -43.59
C ASN A 686 -7.83 20.71 -44.24
N THR A 687 -7.21 19.67 -44.82
CA THR A 687 -7.39 18.19 -44.75
C THR A 687 -6.10 17.48 -45.23
N GLU A 688 -5.96 16.19 -44.87
CA GLU A 688 -5.37 15.08 -45.66
C GLU A 688 -3.86 15.04 -46.05
N ASP A 689 -3.36 13.79 -46.00
CA ASP A 689 -2.34 13.12 -46.81
C ASP A 689 -1.03 13.81 -47.25
N SER A 690 0.09 13.21 -46.84
CA SER A 690 0.74 12.17 -47.69
C SER A 690 1.91 11.46 -46.97
N GLY A 691 2.18 10.21 -47.35
CA GLY A 691 3.19 9.36 -46.70
C GLY A 691 4.59 9.42 -47.34
N GLY A 692 5.62 9.04 -46.57
CA GLY A 692 7.01 8.91 -47.04
C GLY A 692 7.65 7.62 -46.55
N PHE A 693 8.12 6.78 -47.47
CA PHE A 693 8.86 5.56 -47.16
C PHE A 693 10.29 5.86 -46.69
N GLY A 694 10.82 5.05 -45.76
CA GLY A 694 12.20 5.14 -45.29
C GLY A 694 12.74 3.79 -44.80
N ILE A 695 13.24 2.96 -45.72
CA ILE A 695 13.89 1.67 -45.40
C ILE A 695 15.39 1.77 -45.66
N CYS A 696 16.19 1.76 -44.58
CA CYS A 696 17.57 1.26 -44.51
C CYS A 696 17.86 0.93 -43.04
N SER A 697 18.03 -0.32 -42.64
CA SER A 697 19.22 -1.19 -42.86
C SER A 697 20.35 -0.93 -41.85
N LEU A 698 20.42 -1.83 -40.86
CA LEU A 698 21.55 -2.09 -39.96
C LEU A 698 22.86 -2.36 -40.74
N PRO A 699 24.04 -2.18 -40.11
CA PRO A 699 24.66 -3.32 -39.43
C PRO A 699 25.36 -3.04 -38.08
N CYS A 700 25.16 -3.99 -37.15
CA CYS A 700 26.12 -4.57 -36.18
C CYS A 700 27.08 -3.68 -35.35
N GLY A 701 27.01 -3.83 -34.01
CA GLY A 701 28.17 -3.68 -33.12
C GLY A 701 27.81 -3.38 -31.66
N GLY A 702 28.14 -4.30 -30.73
CA GLY A 702 27.96 -4.14 -29.27
C GLY A 702 26.90 -5.06 -28.70
#